data_AF-A0A2S2R3V8-F1
#
_entry.id   AF-A0A2S2R3V8-F1
#
_cell.length_a   1.000
_cell.length_b   1.000
_cell.length_c   1.000
_cell.angle_alpha   90.00
_cell.angle_beta   90.00
_cell.angle_gamma   90.00
#
_symmetry.space_group_name_H-M   'P 1'
#
loop_
_entity.id
_entity.type
_entity.pdbx_description
1 polymer ?
#
loop_
_entity_poly.entity_id
_entity_poly.type
_entity_poly.pdbx_seq_one_letter_code
_entity_poly.pdbx_strand_id
1 'polypeptide(L)'
;MTSLQRLSFVPSVNNMSHQRLHDSDENSSDDDENSPLTQDLYGGSQRTLADTKAWDVFRDLPPRSDSGSMTNQACLEFTVRVLKILAYIVTFAIVLICGVIAKSSMFFMTSQIRADRVVTFCNKELSRDKFYVVNLPTEERVAWIWCLLLAFIVPEIGTLIRSLRICFFKSCKRPLLFDFVFVLIMETLHVFGLVLLVYVVLPNLDVINGAMLTNCLCFVPALLNLLSRTTKGCKTNSEKSEIYAKVLMDLIAVGSQATGFFLWPLLHPEKQMNNLAIPIAVFCVSCGYWENYTTKNTLFGFMKFAYLIKDRMKRTRYFIYMLMSVWKMLCFFCFMLIVMFFKGENVRQIFSLANAGFSQHKIQVLEVNQVTRSGTILPDLADIVTTGESVDIDAEYVTAIHVLLMQVISAYLCYIFGKFACKIMIQGFSYAFPVNLTVPVTMSALIVACGLRHDDPCFFHSSIPDYLFFDSPDVNFLNNFITKEHVWVWLLWLLSQTWVTLHIWTPKCERLATTEKLFARPMYDALLIDQSLGMNRRCDDEKDVKTEDLADRDKEPDEYYETISVHTDVSSTTPKTVKKSDSITRIYACATMWHETHEEMMEMLKSILRMDEDQCARRVAQKYLRVVDPDYYEFETHIFMDDGFEISDVNDDWSQVNRFVNLLVSTIDEAATHVHETNIRIKPPTKYPTPYGGRLVWTLPGKTKLTVHIKDKSKIRHRKRWSQVMYMYYLLGHRLMELPISVERKEVIAENTFLLTLDGDIDFQPHAVRLLIDLMKKNKNLGAACGRIHPIGGGDSQQIKLIMNLISRFNVFFRSIGMVS
;
A
#
# COMPACT_ATOMS: atom_id res chain seq x y z
N MET A 1 60.03 -31.28 -29.06
CA MET A 1 59.27 -30.70 -30.19
C MET A 1 58.89 -29.26 -29.86
N THR A 2 58.75 -28.42 -30.88
CA THR A 2 58.20 -27.04 -30.93
C THR A 2 57.02 -26.76 -29.98
N SER A 3 56.76 -25.54 -29.46
CA SER A 3 57.41 -24.20 -29.43
C SER A 3 56.58 -23.30 -28.46
N LEU A 4 57.08 -22.42 -27.57
CA LEU A 4 57.75 -21.09 -27.76
C LEU A 4 56.92 -20.08 -28.61
N GLN A 5 56.80 -18.76 -28.39
CA GLN A 5 56.98 -17.75 -27.28
C GLN A 5 56.37 -16.39 -27.82
N ARG A 6 56.17 -15.19 -27.20
CA ARG A 6 56.45 -14.37 -25.97
C ARG A 6 55.25 -13.36 -25.80
N LEU A 7 54.80 -12.89 -24.62
CA LEU A 7 55.30 -11.84 -23.67
C LEU A 7 55.35 -10.33 -24.14
N SER A 8 54.43 -9.51 -23.56
CA SER A 8 54.69 -8.31 -22.69
C SER A 8 54.68 -6.82 -23.19
N PHE A 9 54.27 -5.91 -22.25
CA PHE A 9 54.38 -4.42 -22.11
C PHE A 9 53.69 -3.46 -23.14
N VAL A 10 52.73 -2.56 -22.84
CA VAL A 10 52.65 -1.36 -21.90
C VAL A 10 53.72 -0.29 -22.24
N PRO A 11 53.42 1.04 -22.42
CA PRO A 11 52.40 1.90 -21.78
C PRO A 11 51.61 2.89 -22.70
N SER A 12 50.99 3.92 -22.10
CA SER A 12 50.14 5.00 -22.68
C SER A 12 50.87 6.34 -22.92
N VAL A 13 50.19 7.33 -23.55
CA VAL A 13 50.20 8.78 -23.18
C VAL A 13 49.20 9.59 -24.05
N ASN A 14 48.86 10.82 -23.62
CA ASN A 14 47.83 11.72 -24.17
C ASN A 14 48.28 12.59 -25.39
N ASN A 15 47.28 13.21 -26.03
CA ASN A 15 47.10 14.68 -26.18
C ASN A 15 47.17 15.37 -27.56
N MET A 16 46.29 16.38 -27.65
CA MET A 16 46.33 17.64 -28.44
C MET A 16 46.10 17.66 -29.97
N SER A 17 45.22 18.62 -30.30
CA SER A 17 44.89 19.23 -31.59
C SER A 17 46.04 20.02 -32.24
N HIS A 18 45.98 20.21 -33.57
CA HIS A 18 46.47 21.45 -34.20
C HIS A 18 45.77 21.79 -35.53
N GLN A 19 45.79 23.07 -35.91
CA GLN A 19 45.17 23.63 -37.11
C GLN A 19 46.14 23.75 -38.31
N ARG A 20 45.59 23.70 -39.53
CA ARG A 20 45.83 24.56 -40.74
C ARG A 20 44.94 24.02 -41.89
N LEU A 21 44.18 24.79 -42.67
CA LEU A 21 44.41 25.98 -43.53
C LEU A 21 44.91 25.64 -44.95
N HIS A 22 44.55 26.51 -45.90
CA HIS A 22 44.59 26.39 -47.37
C HIS A 22 43.50 25.46 -47.96
N ASP A 23 42.85 25.81 -49.08
CA ASP A 23 42.76 27.13 -49.74
C ASP A 23 41.45 27.27 -50.54
N SER A 24 41.16 28.49 -51.00
CA SER A 24 40.03 28.84 -51.86
C SER A 24 40.37 28.73 -53.36
N ASP A 25 39.43 28.22 -54.16
CA ASP A 25 39.32 28.53 -55.59
C ASP A 25 37.84 28.87 -55.90
N GLU A 26 37.62 29.97 -56.61
CA GLU A 26 36.29 30.37 -57.12
C GLU A 26 36.15 29.90 -58.57
N ASN A 27 34.96 29.41 -58.95
CA ASN A 27 34.55 29.43 -60.35
C ASN A 27 33.03 29.37 -60.50
N SER A 28 32.49 30.12 -61.45
CA SER A 28 31.05 30.32 -61.65
C SER A 28 30.67 30.23 -63.12
N SER A 29 29.76 29.31 -63.48
CA SER A 29 29.05 29.33 -64.76
C SER A 29 27.88 28.34 -64.80
N ASP A 30 26.70 28.88 -65.08
CA ASP A 30 25.70 28.42 -66.06
C ASP A 30 24.87 27.13 -65.81
N ASP A 31 23.58 27.38 -65.54
CA ASP A 31 22.39 26.99 -66.32
C ASP A 31 21.79 25.56 -66.36
N ASP A 32 20.48 25.60 -66.63
CA ASP A 32 19.46 24.55 -66.69
C ASP A 32 19.80 23.26 -67.48
N GLU A 33 19.46 22.11 -66.89
CA GLU A 33 18.33 21.29 -67.39
C GLU A 33 18.03 20.09 -66.46
N ASN A 34 16.76 19.87 -66.10
CA ASN A 34 16.02 18.60 -66.29
C ASN A 34 14.69 18.58 -65.51
N SER A 35 13.58 18.83 -66.21
CA SER A 35 12.24 18.42 -65.77
C SER A 35 11.81 17.17 -66.54
N PRO A 36 11.37 16.09 -65.88
CA PRO A 36 10.58 15.05 -66.53
C PRO A 36 9.09 15.24 -66.22
N LEU A 37 8.28 15.51 -67.26
CA LEU A 37 6.83 15.36 -67.17
C LEU A 37 6.48 13.86 -67.10
N THR A 38 5.67 13.46 -66.12
CA THR A 38 4.66 12.41 -66.33
C THR A 38 3.37 12.81 -65.63
N GLN A 39 2.40 13.26 -66.42
CA GLN A 39 1.03 13.48 -66.00
C GLN A 39 0.21 12.23 -66.36
N ASP A 40 -0.22 11.48 -65.35
CA ASP A 40 -1.19 10.39 -65.52
C ASP A 40 -2.47 10.67 -64.72
N LEU A 41 -3.60 10.45 -65.38
CA LEU A 41 -4.94 10.71 -64.87
C LEU A 41 -5.64 9.39 -64.49
N TYR A 42 -6.74 9.48 -63.73
CA TYR A 42 -7.63 8.36 -63.36
C TYR A 42 -7.10 7.27 -62.40
N GLY A 43 -7.44 7.45 -61.12
CA GLY A 43 -8.33 6.51 -60.41
C GLY A 43 -7.86 5.07 -60.15
N GLY A 44 -7.18 4.85 -59.02
CA GLY A 44 -6.92 3.51 -58.48
C GLY A 44 -6.71 3.51 -56.96
N SER A 45 -7.62 2.90 -56.19
CA SER A 45 -7.57 2.86 -54.72
C SER A 45 -6.71 1.71 -54.19
N GLN A 46 -5.38 1.87 -54.23
CA GLN A 46 -4.43 1.27 -53.27
C GLN A 46 -3.03 1.85 -53.50
N ARG A 47 -2.53 2.68 -52.56
CA ARG A 47 -1.08 2.87 -52.39
C ARG A 47 -0.63 1.97 -51.25
N THR A 48 0.10 0.92 -51.63
CA THR A 48 0.87 0.07 -50.73
C THR A 48 1.97 0.86 -50.03
N LEU A 49 2.58 0.25 -49.00
CA LEU A 49 3.88 0.70 -48.49
C LEU A 49 4.86 0.85 -49.66
N ALA A 50 5.60 1.97 -49.70
CA ALA A 50 6.60 2.19 -50.72
C ALA A 50 7.72 1.15 -50.58
N ASP A 51 8.03 0.44 -51.67
CA ASP A 51 9.00 -0.65 -51.65
C ASP A 51 10.40 -0.11 -51.30
N THR A 52 10.96 -0.58 -50.17
CA THR A 52 12.21 -0.07 -49.62
C THR A 52 13.40 -0.56 -50.44
N LYS A 53 13.81 0.22 -51.44
CA LYS A 53 14.99 -0.05 -52.27
C LYS A 53 16.26 -0.03 -51.40
N ALA A 54 16.97 -1.14 -51.33
CA ALA A 54 18.09 -1.35 -50.39
C ALA A 54 19.33 -0.47 -50.64
N TRP A 55 19.36 0.34 -51.69
CA TRP A 55 20.40 1.34 -51.94
C TRP A 55 20.10 2.73 -51.33
N ASP A 56 18.85 2.98 -50.95
CA ASP A 56 18.40 4.24 -50.36
C ASP A 56 18.61 4.23 -48.83
N VAL A 57 19.88 4.36 -48.45
CA VAL A 57 20.36 4.27 -47.05
C VAL A 57 20.43 5.65 -46.39
N PHE A 58 20.62 6.71 -47.17
CA PHE A 58 20.77 8.09 -46.68
C PHE A 58 19.41 8.75 -46.49
N ARG A 59 18.77 8.46 -45.35
CA ARG A 59 17.53 9.10 -44.95
C ARG A 59 17.81 10.40 -44.21
N ASP A 60 17.28 11.50 -44.72
CA ASP A 60 17.09 12.73 -43.93
C ASP A 60 16.00 12.47 -42.88
N LEU A 61 16.44 11.88 -41.76
CA LEU A 61 15.64 11.82 -40.54
C LEU A 61 15.57 13.23 -39.94
N PRO A 62 14.41 13.72 -39.50
CA PRO A 62 14.30 15.04 -38.91
C PRO A 62 15.22 15.12 -37.67
N PRO A 63 16.01 16.20 -37.51
CA PRO A 63 16.91 16.31 -36.37
C PRO A 63 16.12 16.29 -35.05
N ARG A 64 16.68 15.64 -34.02
CA ARG A 64 16.05 15.55 -32.69
C ARG A 64 15.94 16.93 -32.07
N SER A 65 14.73 17.48 -32.09
CA SER A 65 14.36 18.68 -31.33
C SER A 65 14.17 18.28 -29.86
N ASP A 66 15.24 18.26 -29.09
CA ASP A 66 15.21 17.98 -27.64
C ASP A 66 14.45 19.08 -26.89
N SER A 67 13.14 18.88 -26.68
CA SER A 67 12.34 19.76 -25.82
C SER A 67 12.79 19.62 -24.35
N GLY A 68 12.50 20.65 -23.55
CA GLY A 68 12.92 20.72 -22.13
C GLY A 68 12.42 19.57 -21.25
N SER A 69 11.40 18.81 -21.66
CA SER A 69 10.98 17.59 -20.95
C SER A 69 11.91 16.38 -21.16
N MET A 70 12.78 16.43 -22.18
CA MET A 70 13.69 15.35 -22.59
C MET A 70 15.15 15.58 -22.15
N THR A 71 15.48 16.74 -21.57
CA THR A 71 16.82 17.07 -21.06
C THR A 71 17.37 16.01 -20.10
N ASN A 72 18.64 15.62 -20.26
CA ASN A 72 19.27 14.49 -19.59
C ASN A 72 19.17 14.51 -18.04
N GLN A 73 18.30 13.65 -17.48
CA GLN A 73 17.99 13.60 -16.04
C GLN A 73 18.92 12.70 -15.22
N ALA A 74 20.06 12.23 -15.75
CA ALA A 74 20.88 11.19 -15.10
C ALA A 74 21.26 11.46 -13.63
N CYS A 75 21.53 12.72 -13.26
CA CYS A 75 21.83 13.11 -11.87
C CYS A 75 20.59 12.98 -10.94
N LEU A 76 19.41 13.38 -11.43
CA LEU A 76 18.14 13.23 -10.71
C LEU A 76 17.77 11.75 -10.59
N GLU A 77 17.93 10.96 -11.65
CA GLU A 77 17.75 9.51 -11.61
C GLU A 77 18.67 8.84 -10.59
N PHE A 78 19.97 9.16 -10.59
CA PHE A 78 20.93 8.62 -9.62
C PHE A 78 20.51 8.97 -8.19
N THR A 79 20.16 10.24 -7.94
CA THR A 79 19.68 10.71 -6.64
C THR A 79 18.41 9.96 -6.19
N VAL A 80 17.46 9.73 -7.10
CA VAL A 80 16.24 8.94 -6.83
C VAL A 80 16.55 7.46 -6.58
N ARG A 81 17.54 6.87 -7.25
CA ARG A 81 17.99 5.49 -7.01
C ARG A 81 18.64 5.36 -5.62
N VAL A 82 19.51 6.28 -5.23
CA VAL A 82 20.13 6.33 -3.88
C VAL A 82 19.06 6.54 -2.79
N LEU A 83 18.14 7.50 -2.98
CA LEU A 83 17.06 7.78 -2.02
C LEU A 83 16.12 6.57 -1.83
N LYS A 84 15.84 5.80 -2.89
CA LYS A 84 15.10 4.53 -2.80
C LYS A 84 15.84 3.51 -1.92
N ILE A 85 17.12 3.27 -2.17
CA ILE A 85 17.92 2.30 -1.38
C ILE A 85 17.96 2.70 0.10
N LEU A 86 18.21 3.98 0.39
CA LEU A 86 18.20 4.52 1.75
C LEU A 86 16.82 4.35 2.41
N ALA A 87 15.72 4.62 1.69
CA ALA A 87 14.37 4.43 2.21
C ALA A 87 14.04 2.97 2.54
N TYR A 88 14.52 2.00 1.76
CA TYR A 88 14.38 0.56 2.08
C TYR A 88 15.11 0.21 3.37
N ILE A 89 16.39 0.59 3.50
CA ILE A 89 17.23 0.24 4.65
C ILE A 89 16.70 0.90 5.94
N VAL A 90 16.43 2.21 5.89
CA VAL A 90 15.96 2.97 7.06
C VAL A 90 14.58 2.48 7.52
N THR A 91 13.64 2.22 6.59
CA THR A 91 12.30 1.72 6.96
C THR A 91 12.38 0.29 7.53
N PHE A 92 13.20 -0.59 6.94
CA PHE A 92 13.43 -1.93 7.48
C PHE A 92 14.00 -1.90 8.91
N ALA A 93 15.06 -1.12 9.14
CA ALA A 93 15.71 -1.01 10.44
C ALA A 93 14.76 -0.46 11.51
N ILE A 94 14.01 0.60 11.21
CA ILE A 94 13.06 1.19 12.17
C ILE A 94 11.92 0.20 12.50
N VAL A 95 11.33 -0.47 11.52
CA VAL A 95 10.24 -1.43 11.78
C VAL A 95 10.74 -2.61 12.63
N LEU A 96 11.93 -3.15 12.34
CA LEU A 96 12.49 -4.26 13.12
C LEU A 96 12.87 -3.83 14.55
N ILE A 97 13.65 -2.75 14.71
CA ILE A 97 14.13 -2.29 16.01
C ILE A 97 12.96 -1.87 16.91
N CYS A 98 12.01 -1.10 16.37
CA CYS A 98 10.83 -0.68 17.14
C CYS A 98 9.87 -1.85 17.44
N GLY A 99 9.76 -2.85 16.56
CA GLY A 99 9.03 -4.09 16.85
C GLY A 99 9.64 -4.88 18.01
N VAL A 100 10.97 -5.08 17.98
CA VAL A 100 11.70 -5.79 19.03
C VAL A 100 11.64 -5.05 20.36
N ILE A 101 11.86 -3.73 20.39
CA ILE A 101 11.77 -2.92 21.62
C ILE A 101 10.36 -3.00 22.21
N ALA A 102 9.31 -2.77 21.41
CA ALA A 102 7.92 -2.81 21.90
C ALA A 102 7.57 -4.18 22.51
N LYS A 103 8.04 -5.27 21.89
CA LYS A 103 7.79 -6.64 22.35
C LYS A 103 8.61 -6.99 23.61
N SER A 104 9.88 -6.61 23.65
CA SER A 104 10.72 -6.77 24.85
C SER A 104 10.20 -5.97 26.04
N SER A 105 9.81 -4.70 25.86
CA SER A 105 9.20 -3.88 26.92
C SER A 105 7.88 -4.49 27.41
N MET A 106 7.06 -5.04 26.52
CA MET A 106 5.82 -5.74 26.89
C MET A 106 6.11 -6.97 27.77
N PHE A 107 7.06 -7.82 27.38
CA PHE A 107 7.47 -8.96 28.21
C PHE A 107 8.05 -8.53 29.56
N PHE A 108 8.92 -7.51 29.58
CA PHE A 108 9.50 -6.97 30.80
C PHE A 108 8.42 -6.52 31.79
N MET A 109 7.38 -5.81 31.33
CA MET A 109 6.24 -5.43 32.18
C MET A 109 5.47 -6.66 32.70
N THR A 110 5.24 -7.69 31.87
CA THR A 110 4.51 -8.90 32.32
C THR A 110 5.26 -9.73 33.36
N SER A 111 6.60 -9.78 33.31
CA SER A 111 7.40 -10.52 34.30
C SER A 111 7.31 -9.95 35.71
N GLN A 112 7.00 -8.66 35.88
CA GLN A 112 6.90 -8.03 37.21
C GLN A 112 5.52 -8.25 37.88
N ILE A 113 4.58 -8.94 37.23
CA ILE A 113 3.21 -9.14 37.75
C ILE A 113 3.11 -10.30 38.76
N ARG A 114 3.99 -11.32 38.70
CA ARG A 114 3.89 -12.51 39.56
C ARG A 114 4.17 -12.17 41.04
N ALA A 115 3.39 -12.74 41.97
CA ALA A 115 3.45 -12.43 43.41
C ALA A 115 4.57 -13.18 44.14
N ASP A 116 4.76 -14.44 43.77
CA ASP A 116 5.69 -15.38 44.42
C ASP A 116 7.01 -15.43 43.64
N ARG A 117 7.46 -14.26 43.13
CA ARG A 117 8.61 -14.16 42.23
C ARG A 117 9.82 -13.59 42.96
N VAL A 118 10.85 -14.41 43.05
CA VAL A 118 12.13 -14.08 43.67
C VAL A 118 13.14 -13.76 42.56
N VAL A 119 13.78 -12.59 42.63
CA VAL A 119 14.80 -12.12 41.68
C VAL A 119 16.15 -12.04 42.38
N THR A 120 17.22 -12.53 41.75
CA THR A 120 18.59 -12.39 42.26
C THR A 120 19.06 -10.95 42.17
N PHE A 121 19.60 -10.41 43.26
CA PHE A 121 20.02 -9.02 43.38
C PHE A 121 21.55 -8.87 43.24
N CYS A 122 22.01 -7.72 42.74
CA CYS A 122 23.44 -7.46 42.53
C CYS A 122 24.17 -7.19 43.87
N ASN A 123 25.17 -8.00 44.20
CA ASN A 123 25.95 -7.91 45.44
C ASN A 123 27.15 -6.93 45.38
N LYS A 124 27.14 -5.97 44.44
CA LYS A 124 28.25 -5.03 44.19
C LYS A 124 28.34 -3.90 45.22
N GLU A 125 27.21 -3.43 45.74
CA GLU A 125 27.11 -2.37 46.76
C GLU A 125 26.91 -2.92 48.18
N LEU A 126 26.52 -4.19 48.29
CA LEU A 126 26.41 -4.93 49.55
C LEU A 126 27.65 -5.84 49.73
N SER A 127 27.64 -6.69 50.75
CA SER A 127 28.75 -7.61 51.07
C SER A 127 28.93 -8.66 49.97
N ARG A 128 30.06 -8.63 49.25
CA ARG A 128 30.35 -9.48 48.09
C ARG A 128 30.28 -11.00 48.34
N ASP A 129 30.55 -11.43 49.56
CA ASP A 129 30.55 -12.85 49.93
C ASP A 129 29.14 -13.40 50.27
N LYS A 130 28.12 -12.53 50.29
CA LYS A 130 26.73 -12.84 50.62
C LYS A 130 25.85 -12.77 49.37
N PHE A 131 24.78 -13.58 49.34
CA PHE A 131 23.82 -13.64 48.23
C PHE A 131 22.49 -13.00 48.65
N TYR A 132 21.93 -12.22 47.72
CA TYR A 132 20.77 -11.36 47.97
C TYR A 132 19.66 -11.64 46.97
N VAL A 133 18.43 -11.67 47.47
CA VAL A 133 17.22 -11.90 46.66
C VAL A 133 16.12 -10.90 47.01
N VAL A 134 15.30 -10.54 46.03
CA VAL A 134 14.17 -9.61 46.21
C VAL A 134 12.87 -10.30 45.80
N ASN A 135 11.82 -10.10 46.60
CA ASN A 135 10.43 -10.25 46.15
C ASN A 135 9.83 -8.86 45.98
N LEU A 136 9.09 -8.62 44.89
CA LEU A 136 8.56 -7.29 44.57
C LEU A 136 7.37 -6.94 45.50
N PRO A 137 7.35 -5.75 46.12
CA PRO A 137 6.20 -5.31 46.92
C PRO A 137 4.95 -5.16 46.05
N THR A 138 3.77 -5.25 46.68
CA THR A 138 2.48 -5.07 46.00
C THR A 138 2.32 -3.70 45.35
N GLU A 139 3.07 -2.70 45.79
CA GLU A 139 3.08 -1.32 45.28
C GLU A 139 3.70 -1.25 43.87
N GLU A 140 4.92 -1.76 43.68
CA GLU A 140 5.53 -1.99 42.35
C GLU A 140 4.59 -2.80 41.44
N ARG A 141 4.09 -3.96 41.93
CA ARG A 141 3.25 -4.86 41.13
C ARG A 141 1.99 -4.16 40.60
N VAL A 142 1.39 -3.26 41.39
CA VAL A 142 0.25 -2.41 40.96
C VAL A 142 0.67 -1.40 39.89
N ALA A 143 1.85 -0.77 40.00
CA ALA A 143 2.36 0.15 38.98
C ALA A 143 2.54 -0.52 37.60
N TRP A 144 3.11 -1.74 37.55
CA TRP A 144 3.26 -2.49 36.30
C TRP A 144 1.93 -2.91 35.67
N ILE A 145 0.92 -3.25 36.49
CA ILE A 145 -0.45 -3.54 36.05
C ILE A 145 -1.09 -2.28 35.42
N TRP A 146 -0.93 -1.10 36.03
CA TRP A 146 -1.37 0.16 35.44
C TRP A 146 -0.63 0.49 34.13
N CYS A 147 0.67 0.21 34.02
CA CYS A 147 1.43 0.44 32.80
C CYS A 147 0.91 -0.40 31.61
N LEU A 148 0.62 -1.69 31.79
CA LEU A 148 0.07 -2.53 30.73
C LEU A 148 -1.35 -2.13 30.31
N LEU A 149 -2.18 -1.66 31.25
CA LEU A 149 -3.47 -1.04 30.96
C LEU A 149 -3.32 0.24 30.10
N LEU A 150 -2.39 1.13 30.47
CA LEU A 150 -2.12 2.36 29.72
C LEU A 150 -1.58 2.08 28.31
N ALA A 151 -0.66 1.12 28.16
CA ALA A 151 -0.12 0.68 26.87
C ALA A 151 -1.23 0.22 25.90
N PHE A 152 -2.23 -0.52 26.40
CA PHE A 152 -3.41 -0.91 25.61
C PHE A 152 -4.35 0.26 25.27
N ILE A 153 -4.53 1.21 26.20
CA ILE A 153 -5.48 2.33 26.05
C ILE A 153 -5.04 3.34 24.97
N VAL A 154 -3.74 3.64 24.83
CA VAL A 154 -3.24 4.66 23.88
C VAL A 154 -3.70 4.47 22.42
N PRO A 155 -3.56 3.29 21.76
CA PRO A 155 -4.06 3.11 20.39
C PRO A 155 -5.59 3.14 20.27
N GLU A 156 -6.33 2.81 21.33
CA GLU A 156 -7.80 2.90 21.35
C GLU A 156 -8.26 4.37 21.49
N ILE A 157 -7.59 5.20 22.29
CA ILE A 157 -7.78 6.66 22.29
C ILE A 157 -7.47 7.24 20.91
N GLY A 158 -6.39 6.80 20.26
CA GLY A 158 -6.06 7.19 18.88
C GLY A 158 -7.15 6.78 17.87
N THR A 159 -7.78 5.63 18.07
CA THR A 159 -8.92 5.15 17.28
C THR A 159 -10.18 5.97 17.53
N LEU A 160 -10.47 6.31 18.78
CA LEU A 160 -11.60 7.14 19.20
C LEU A 160 -11.52 8.54 18.60
N ILE A 161 -10.39 9.24 18.80
CA ILE A 161 -10.16 10.61 18.27
C ILE A 161 -10.32 10.64 16.74
N ARG A 162 -9.73 9.67 16.04
CA ARG A 162 -9.86 9.57 14.57
C ARG A 162 -11.29 9.29 14.13
N SER A 163 -12.02 8.44 14.86
CA SER A 163 -13.41 8.09 14.53
C SER A 163 -14.36 9.25 14.79
N LEU A 164 -14.26 9.90 15.96
CA LEU A 164 -15.01 11.11 16.30
C LEU A 164 -14.80 12.21 15.25
N ARG A 165 -13.55 12.52 14.88
CA ARG A 165 -13.24 13.52 13.84
C ARG A 165 -13.98 13.22 12.53
N ILE A 166 -14.00 11.95 12.10
CA ILE A 166 -14.63 11.58 10.83
C ILE A 166 -16.15 11.55 10.94
N CYS A 167 -16.72 11.17 12.08
CA CYS A 167 -18.17 11.22 12.32
C CYS A 167 -18.72 12.65 12.47
N PHE A 168 -17.95 13.60 13.00
CA PHE A 168 -18.36 15.01 13.07
C PHE A 168 -18.22 15.75 11.72
N PHE A 169 -17.11 15.55 11.00
CA PHE A 169 -16.84 16.29 9.75
C PHE A 169 -17.31 15.58 8.46
N LYS A 170 -17.93 14.40 8.54
CA LYS A 170 -18.32 13.60 7.37
C LYS A 170 -19.62 12.84 7.63
N SER A 171 -20.53 12.81 6.66
CA SER A 171 -21.84 12.15 6.77
C SER A 171 -21.70 10.62 6.88
N CYS A 172 -21.63 10.09 8.10
CA CYS A 172 -21.56 8.65 8.37
C CYS A 172 -22.96 8.00 8.36
N LYS A 173 -23.07 6.82 7.74
CA LYS A 173 -24.28 5.97 7.83
C LYS A 173 -24.22 5.14 9.13
N ARG A 174 -25.37 4.99 9.80
CA ARG A 174 -25.50 4.14 10.99
C ARG A 174 -25.43 2.64 10.59
N PRO A 175 -24.84 1.75 11.41
CA PRO A 175 -24.84 0.31 11.17
C PRO A 175 -26.22 -0.31 11.47
N LEU A 176 -26.45 -1.52 10.96
CA LEU A 176 -27.53 -2.40 11.40
C LEU A 176 -27.23 -2.94 12.79
N LEU A 177 -28.26 -3.17 13.62
CA LEU A 177 -28.08 -3.65 14.99
C LEU A 177 -27.35 -5.00 15.05
N PHE A 178 -27.70 -5.94 14.18
CA PHE A 178 -27.02 -7.24 14.09
C PHE A 178 -25.55 -7.14 13.67
N ASP A 179 -25.21 -6.22 12.75
CA ASP A 179 -23.81 -5.98 12.35
C ASP A 179 -23.00 -5.46 13.54
N PHE A 180 -23.58 -4.53 14.32
CA PHE A 180 -22.94 -3.97 15.50
C PHE A 180 -22.76 -5.02 16.61
N VAL A 181 -23.79 -5.82 16.92
CA VAL A 181 -23.73 -6.87 17.95
C VAL A 181 -22.71 -7.96 17.60
N PHE A 182 -22.59 -8.35 16.32
CA PHE A 182 -21.57 -9.31 15.91
C PHE A 182 -20.14 -8.78 16.12
N VAL A 183 -19.88 -7.51 15.76
CA VAL A 183 -18.58 -6.87 16.01
C VAL A 183 -18.31 -6.73 17.51
N LEU A 184 -19.33 -6.36 18.30
CA LEU A 184 -19.25 -6.26 19.76
C LEU A 184 -18.75 -7.58 20.37
N ILE A 185 -19.35 -8.71 19.98
CA ILE A 185 -18.95 -10.04 20.47
C ILE A 185 -17.51 -10.36 20.09
N MET A 186 -17.12 -10.19 18.81
CA MET A 186 -15.78 -10.57 18.33
C MET A 186 -14.66 -9.72 18.94
N GLU A 187 -14.87 -8.41 19.11
CA GLU A 187 -13.90 -7.52 19.78
C GLU A 187 -13.88 -7.75 21.30
N THR A 188 -15.01 -8.10 21.95
CA THR A 188 -15.04 -8.45 23.38
C THR A 188 -14.27 -9.74 23.65
N LEU A 189 -14.42 -10.77 22.81
CA LEU A 189 -13.63 -12.00 22.89
C LEU A 189 -12.14 -11.71 22.73
N HIS A 190 -11.75 -10.88 21.77
CA HIS A 190 -10.36 -10.47 21.57
C HIS A 190 -9.78 -9.73 22.79
N VAL A 191 -10.52 -8.80 23.39
CA VAL A 191 -10.09 -8.11 24.62
C VAL A 191 -9.99 -9.05 25.81
N PHE A 192 -10.94 -9.97 25.99
CA PHE A 192 -10.87 -11.01 27.02
C PHE A 192 -9.63 -11.90 26.85
N GLY A 193 -9.34 -12.33 25.62
CA GLY A 193 -8.16 -13.11 25.29
C GLY A 193 -6.85 -12.37 25.58
N LEU A 194 -6.77 -11.06 25.26
CA LEU A 194 -5.62 -10.22 25.57
C LEU A 194 -5.39 -10.11 27.08
N VAL A 195 -6.44 -9.85 27.88
CA VAL A 195 -6.32 -9.76 29.34
C VAL A 195 -5.88 -11.10 29.94
N LEU A 196 -6.45 -12.22 29.48
CA LEU A 196 -6.05 -13.56 29.93
C LEU A 196 -4.60 -13.89 29.56
N LEU A 197 -4.15 -13.50 28.36
CA LEU A 197 -2.77 -13.65 27.92
C LEU A 197 -1.81 -12.83 28.80
N VAL A 198 -2.12 -11.53 29.01
CA VAL A 198 -1.21 -10.54 29.63
C VAL A 198 -1.13 -10.66 31.15
N TYR A 199 -2.23 -10.98 31.83
CA TYR A 199 -2.29 -10.99 33.29
C TYR A 199 -2.30 -12.39 33.92
N VAL A 200 -2.56 -13.46 33.16
CA VAL A 200 -2.56 -14.85 33.68
C VAL A 200 -1.48 -15.70 33.01
N VAL A 201 -1.44 -15.74 31.68
CA VAL A 201 -0.54 -16.65 30.96
C VAL A 201 0.92 -16.18 31.00
N LEU A 202 1.21 -14.96 30.54
CA LEU A 202 2.58 -14.46 30.42
C LEU A 202 3.32 -14.25 31.75
N PRO A 203 2.68 -13.81 32.86
CA PRO A 203 3.36 -13.73 34.16
C PRO A 203 3.69 -15.09 34.81
N ASN A 204 3.19 -16.20 34.24
CA ASN A 204 3.38 -17.57 34.75
C ASN A 204 4.24 -18.46 33.83
N LEU A 205 4.69 -17.90 32.70
CA LEU A 205 5.56 -18.52 31.70
C LEU A 205 6.88 -17.75 31.60
N ASP A 206 7.97 -18.48 31.41
CA ASP A 206 9.30 -17.93 31.18
C ASP A 206 9.28 -17.11 29.88
N VAL A 207 10.03 -16.01 29.83
CA VAL A 207 9.86 -14.99 28.79
C VAL A 207 10.16 -15.51 27.37
N ILE A 208 11.00 -16.54 27.24
CA ILE A 208 11.22 -17.25 25.97
C ILE A 208 9.99 -18.06 25.56
N ASN A 209 9.41 -18.83 26.48
CA ASN A 209 8.20 -19.62 26.23
C ASN A 209 6.99 -18.72 25.93
N GLY A 210 6.89 -17.56 26.61
CA GLY A 210 5.97 -16.48 26.26
C GLY A 210 6.20 -15.91 24.85
N ALA A 211 7.44 -15.63 24.46
CA ALA A 211 7.79 -15.18 23.11
C ALA A 211 7.39 -16.21 22.05
N MET A 212 7.68 -17.49 22.28
CA MET A 212 7.29 -18.59 21.40
C MET A 212 5.77 -18.69 21.23
N LEU A 213 5.00 -18.56 22.32
CA LEU A 213 3.54 -18.62 22.31
C LEU A 213 2.91 -17.53 21.43
N THR A 214 3.54 -16.36 21.26
CA THR A 214 2.98 -15.29 20.42
C THR A 214 2.87 -15.66 18.92
N ASN A 215 3.68 -16.61 18.43
CA ASN A 215 3.55 -17.15 17.07
C ASN A 215 2.32 -18.08 16.88
N CYS A 216 1.66 -18.47 17.97
CA CYS A 216 0.48 -19.35 17.96
C CYS A 216 -0.86 -18.58 17.90
N LEU A 217 -0.83 -17.24 17.85
CA LEU A 217 -2.01 -16.39 18.00
C LEU A 217 -2.85 -16.22 16.72
N CYS A 218 -2.63 -17.04 15.68
CA CYS A 218 -3.32 -16.92 14.39
C CYS A 218 -4.22 -18.12 14.03
N PHE A 219 -4.66 -18.92 15.02
CA PHE A 219 -5.53 -20.08 14.81
C PHE A 219 -6.84 -19.78 14.04
N VAL A 220 -7.66 -18.83 14.49
CA VAL A 220 -8.90 -18.46 13.77
C VAL A 220 -8.60 -17.97 12.34
N PRO A 221 -7.64 -17.05 12.09
CA PRO A 221 -7.15 -16.73 10.75
C PRO A 221 -6.76 -17.94 9.88
N ALA A 222 -6.04 -18.93 10.41
CA ALA A 222 -5.67 -20.14 9.68
C ALA A 222 -6.91 -20.96 9.28
N LEU A 223 -7.86 -21.12 10.21
CA LEU A 223 -9.12 -21.83 9.95
C LEU A 223 -10.01 -21.09 8.93
N LEU A 224 -10.09 -19.75 9.01
CA LEU A 224 -10.82 -18.92 8.06
C LEU A 224 -10.21 -18.99 6.65
N ASN A 225 -8.87 -19.00 6.54
CA ASN A 225 -8.16 -19.23 5.28
C ASN A 225 -8.53 -20.58 4.66
N LEU A 226 -8.44 -21.67 5.43
CA LEU A 226 -8.79 -23.03 4.99
C LEU A 226 -10.23 -23.08 4.44
N LEU A 227 -11.19 -22.51 5.18
CA LEU A 227 -12.61 -22.45 4.81
C LEU A 227 -12.92 -21.48 3.66
N SER A 228 -11.97 -20.62 3.27
CA SER A 228 -12.10 -19.67 2.16
C SER A 228 -11.76 -20.27 0.79
N ARG A 229 -10.96 -21.34 0.75
CA ARG A 229 -10.49 -21.95 -0.50
C ARG A 229 -11.60 -22.78 -1.14
N THR A 230 -11.87 -22.56 -2.43
CA THR A 230 -12.84 -23.35 -3.19
C THR A 230 -12.39 -23.56 -4.62
N THR A 231 -12.65 -24.75 -5.16
CA THR A 231 -12.42 -25.10 -6.58
C THR A 231 -13.54 -24.59 -7.50
N LYS A 232 -14.62 -24.00 -6.96
CA LYS A 232 -15.72 -23.42 -7.74
C LYS A 232 -15.26 -22.16 -8.50
N GLY A 233 -14.89 -22.35 -9.76
CA GLY A 233 -14.49 -21.30 -10.70
C GLY A 233 -13.24 -21.60 -11.52
N CYS A 234 -12.50 -22.68 -11.21
CA CYS A 234 -11.31 -23.08 -11.97
C CYS A 234 -11.70 -23.66 -13.33
N LYS A 235 -11.13 -23.14 -14.42
CA LYS A 235 -11.31 -23.67 -15.77
C LYS A 235 -10.33 -24.80 -16.07
N THR A 236 -9.11 -24.72 -15.51
CA THR A 236 -8.00 -25.64 -15.80
C THR A 236 -7.74 -26.63 -14.67
N ASN A 237 -7.02 -27.72 -14.97
CA ASN A 237 -6.57 -28.67 -13.94
C ASN A 237 -5.35 -28.16 -13.15
N SER A 238 -4.57 -27.23 -13.71
CA SER A 238 -3.46 -26.59 -13.00
C SER A 238 -3.95 -25.69 -11.87
N GLU A 239 -4.95 -24.82 -12.13
CA GLU A 239 -5.64 -24.01 -11.11
C GLU A 239 -6.20 -24.87 -9.95
N LYS A 240 -6.71 -26.09 -10.25
CA LYS A 240 -7.20 -27.02 -9.22
C LYS A 240 -6.05 -27.58 -8.37
N SER A 241 -4.97 -28.04 -9.01
CA SER A 241 -3.79 -28.59 -8.33
C SER A 241 -3.17 -27.58 -7.36
N GLU A 242 -3.03 -26.32 -7.80
CA GLU A 242 -2.54 -25.21 -6.97
C GLU A 242 -3.42 -24.97 -5.74
N ILE A 243 -4.75 -25.07 -5.89
CA ILE A 243 -5.69 -24.94 -4.77
C ILE A 243 -5.60 -26.14 -3.82
N TYR A 244 -5.44 -27.37 -4.31
CA TYR A 244 -5.25 -28.54 -3.44
C TYR A 244 -3.94 -28.44 -2.63
N ALA A 245 -2.84 -28.01 -3.26
CA ALA A 245 -1.57 -27.74 -2.54
C ALA A 245 -1.74 -26.65 -1.47
N LYS A 246 -2.46 -25.57 -1.80
CA LYS A 246 -2.78 -24.49 -0.84
C LYS A 246 -3.70 -24.93 0.30
N VAL A 247 -4.63 -25.86 0.06
CA VAL A 247 -5.47 -26.48 1.11
C VAL A 247 -4.63 -27.41 2.02
N LEU A 248 -3.70 -28.18 1.45
CA LEU A 248 -2.79 -29.02 2.24
C LEU A 248 -1.90 -28.17 3.17
N MET A 249 -1.33 -27.07 2.66
CA MET A 249 -0.55 -26.15 3.47
C MET A 249 -1.38 -25.44 4.55
N ASP A 250 -2.64 -25.08 4.26
CA ASP A 250 -3.56 -24.56 5.28
C ASP A 250 -3.89 -25.59 6.37
N LEU A 251 -4.05 -26.87 6.03
CA LEU A 251 -4.25 -27.95 7.01
C LEU A 251 -3.02 -28.11 7.92
N ILE A 252 -1.81 -28.01 7.37
CA ILE A 252 -0.56 -28.02 8.14
C ILE A 252 -0.46 -26.78 9.04
N ALA A 253 -0.86 -25.61 8.56
CA ALA A 253 -0.89 -24.37 9.34
C ALA A 253 -1.93 -24.43 10.50
N VAL A 254 -3.15 -24.91 10.24
CA VAL A 254 -4.16 -25.11 11.29
C VAL A 254 -3.70 -26.16 12.30
N GLY A 255 -3.12 -27.28 11.85
CA GLY A 255 -2.61 -28.34 12.71
C GLY A 255 -1.46 -27.87 13.62
N SER A 256 -0.49 -27.13 13.08
CA SER A 256 0.62 -26.57 13.85
C SER A 256 0.18 -25.46 14.82
N GLN A 257 -0.79 -24.61 14.47
CA GLN A 257 -1.40 -23.68 15.44
C GLN A 257 -2.19 -24.43 16.52
N ALA A 258 -2.81 -25.57 16.20
CA ALA A 258 -3.52 -26.38 17.19
C ALA A 258 -2.57 -27.06 18.20
N THR A 259 -1.30 -27.36 17.86
CA THR A 259 -0.38 -27.97 18.83
C THR A 259 -0.08 -27.04 20.01
N GLY A 260 -0.06 -25.73 19.82
CA GLY A 260 0.15 -24.76 20.91
C GLY A 260 -0.97 -24.75 21.97
N PHE A 261 -2.15 -25.31 21.69
CA PHE A 261 -3.18 -25.54 22.70
C PHE A 261 -2.86 -26.73 23.62
N PHE A 262 -2.27 -27.80 23.09
CA PHE A 262 -2.14 -29.07 23.79
C PHE A 262 -0.73 -29.35 24.31
N LEU A 263 0.30 -28.77 23.68
CA LEU A 263 1.70 -29.03 24.02
C LEU A 263 2.06 -28.53 25.43
N TRP A 264 1.70 -27.29 25.78
CA TRP A 264 2.07 -26.73 27.09
C TRP A 264 1.38 -27.43 28.28
N PRO A 265 0.06 -27.73 28.24
CA PRO A 265 -0.58 -28.56 29.26
C PRO A 265 0.01 -29.97 29.41
N LEU A 266 0.66 -30.50 28.36
CA LEU A 266 1.29 -31.82 28.36
C LEU A 266 2.74 -31.78 28.88
N LEU A 267 3.48 -30.70 28.60
CA LEU A 267 4.88 -30.52 29.04
C LEU A 267 5.01 -30.09 30.51
N HIS A 268 4.04 -29.36 31.07
CA HIS A 268 4.08 -28.85 32.44
C HIS A 268 2.84 -29.26 33.26
N PRO A 269 2.64 -30.56 33.53
CA PRO A 269 1.45 -31.06 34.23
C PRO A 269 1.29 -30.54 35.67
N GLU A 270 2.38 -30.09 36.30
CA GLU A 270 2.39 -29.60 37.69
C GLU A 270 1.80 -28.18 37.83
N LYS A 271 1.89 -27.32 36.80
CA LYS A 271 1.35 -25.94 36.81
C LYS A 271 -0.18 -25.91 36.52
N GLN A 272 -0.94 -26.82 37.13
CA GLN A 272 -2.33 -27.20 36.77
C GLN A 272 -3.28 -26.02 36.46
N MET A 273 -3.24 -24.94 37.25
CA MET A 273 -4.20 -23.83 37.15
C MET A 273 -4.07 -23.00 35.84
N ASN A 274 -2.95 -23.10 35.11
CA ASN A 274 -2.75 -22.38 33.85
C ASN A 274 -3.19 -23.17 32.60
N ASN A 275 -3.41 -24.48 32.71
CA ASN A 275 -3.51 -25.38 31.56
C ASN A 275 -4.72 -25.10 30.65
N LEU A 276 -5.84 -24.61 31.21
CA LEU A 276 -7.02 -24.21 30.42
C LEU A 276 -6.97 -22.73 29.97
N ALA A 277 -6.15 -21.89 30.63
CA ALA A 277 -6.03 -20.47 30.31
C ALA A 277 -5.34 -20.25 28.96
N ILE A 278 -4.31 -21.04 28.63
CA ILE A 278 -3.54 -20.91 27.38
C ILE A 278 -4.42 -21.14 26.14
N PRO A 279 -5.17 -22.26 25.99
CA PRO A 279 -6.05 -22.46 24.83
C PRO A 279 -7.11 -21.37 24.66
N ILE A 280 -7.74 -20.96 25.77
CA ILE A 280 -8.78 -19.92 25.76
C ILE A 280 -8.17 -18.58 25.33
N ALA A 281 -7.03 -18.17 25.89
CA ALA A 281 -6.37 -16.91 25.54
C ALA A 281 -6.00 -16.87 24.05
N VAL A 282 -5.31 -17.91 23.56
CA VAL A 282 -4.84 -18.00 22.16
C VAL A 282 -6.02 -17.98 21.18
N PHE A 283 -7.06 -18.77 21.44
CA PHE A 283 -8.28 -18.77 20.62
C PHE A 283 -8.95 -17.39 20.61
N CYS A 284 -9.22 -16.83 21.80
CA CYS A 284 -9.90 -15.56 21.97
C CYS A 284 -9.15 -14.37 21.34
N VAL A 285 -7.82 -14.27 21.51
CA VAL A 285 -7.01 -13.25 20.83
C VAL A 285 -7.16 -13.34 19.31
N SER A 286 -7.10 -14.56 18.76
CA SER A 286 -7.14 -14.80 17.31
C SER A 286 -8.49 -14.40 16.67
N CYS A 287 -9.59 -14.41 17.43
CA CYS A 287 -10.90 -13.91 16.99
C CYS A 287 -10.85 -12.44 16.53
N GLY A 288 -9.96 -11.61 17.07
CA GLY A 288 -9.87 -10.18 16.74
C GLY A 288 -9.49 -9.86 15.28
N TYR A 289 -9.03 -10.87 14.52
CA TYR A 289 -8.53 -10.71 13.15
C TYR A 289 -9.50 -11.22 12.07
N TRP A 290 -10.72 -11.64 12.46
CA TRP A 290 -11.70 -12.28 11.58
C TRP A 290 -12.10 -11.48 10.32
N GLU A 291 -12.14 -10.15 10.38
CA GLU A 291 -12.58 -9.30 9.25
C GLU A 291 -11.68 -9.52 8.03
N ASN A 292 -10.39 -9.78 8.25
CA ASN A 292 -9.42 -9.88 7.17
C ASN A 292 -9.65 -11.12 6.30
N TYR A 293 -9.78 -12.29 6.95
CA TYR A 293 -9.74 -13.61 6.33
C TYR A 293 -11.10 -14.16 5.85
N THR A 294 -12.15 -13.32 5.83
CA THR A 294 -13.47 -13.69 5.29
C THR A 294 -13.64 -13.25 3.83
N THR A 295 -14.02 -14.17 2.94
CA THR A 295 -14.09 -13.94 1.47
C THR A 295 -15.47 -14.24 0.88
N LYS A 296 -15.74 -13.71 -0.32
CA LYS A 296 -17.06 -13.78 -0.99
C LYS A 296 -17.45 -15.20 -1.47
N ASN A 297 -16.47 -16.10 -1.65
CA ASN A 297 -16.64 -17.37 -2.37
C ASN A 297 -16.81 -18.60 -1.45
N THR A 298 -17.14 -18.39 -0.17
CA THR A 298 -17.21 -19.46 0.84
C THR A 298 -18.46 -20.33 0.73
N LEU A 299 -18.32 -21.65 0.94
CA LEU A 299 -19.46 -22.59 0.96
C LEU A 299 -20.28 -22.54 2.26
N PHE A 300 -19.65 -22.19 3.39
CA PHE A 300 -20.29 -22.19 4.71
C PHE A 300 -21.17 -20.96 4.94
N GLY A 301 -22.39 -21.18 5.48
CA GLY A 301 -23.36 -20.10 5.73
C GLY A 301 -22.86 -19.02 6.69
N PHE A 302 -22.19 -19.41 7.77
CA PHE A 302 -21.57 -18.48 8.74
C PHE A 302 -20.51 -17.59 8.08
N MET A 303 -19.65 -18.16 7.23
CA MET A 303 -18.63 -17.39 6.49
C MET A 303 -19.26 -16.37 5.54
N LYS A 304 -20.33 -16.76 4.84
CA LYS A 304 -21.10 -15.86 3.97
C LYS A 304 -21.77 -14.73 4.75
N PHE A 305 -22.27 -15.01 5.96
CA PHE A 305 -22.82 -14.00 6.88
C PHE A 305 -21.73 -13.02 7.35
N ALA A 306 -20.58 -13.51 7.81
CA ALA A 306 -19.45 -12.68 8.22
C ALA A 306 -18.91 -11.80 7.08
N TYR A 307 -18.79 -12.34 5.86
CA TYR A 307 -18.42 -11.56 4.67
C TYR A 307 -19.44 -10.44 4.36
N LEU A 308 -20.73 -10.71 4.50
CA LEU A 308 -21.77 -9.68 4.30
C LEU A 308 -21.68 -8.55 5.35
N ILE A 309 -21.24 -8.86 6.58
CA ILE A 309 -20.91 -7.84 7.60
C ILE A 309 -19.64 -7.08 7.19
N LYS A 310 -18.54 -7.75 6.81
CA LYS A 310 -17.30 -7.14 6.29
C LYS A 310 -17.59 -6.09 5.21
N ASP A 311 -18.44 -6.43 4.25
CA ASP A 311 -18.75 -5.55 3.13
C ASP A 311 -19.61 -4.33 3.53
N ARG A 312 -20.63 -4.52 4.39
CA ARG A 312 -21.41 -3.40 4.94
C ARG A 312 -20.58 -2.48 5.83
N MET A 313 -19.69 -3.04 6.65
CA MET A 313 -18.80 -2.30 7.54
C MET A 313 -17.91 -1.28 6.80
N LYS A 314 -17.53 -1.52 5.54
CA LYS A 314 -16.77 -0.56 4.72
C LYS A 314 -17.39 0.84 4.69
N ARG A 315 -18.72 0.95 4.84
CA ARG A 315 -19.48 2.21 4.82
C ARG A 315 -19.85 2.77 6.21
N THR A 316 -19.76 1.96 7.28
CA THR A 316 -20.24 2.30 8.64
C THR A 316 -19.14 2.26 9.71
N ARG A 317 -17.94 1.76 9.37
CA ARG A 317 -16.79 1.51 10.26
C ARG A 317 -16.52 2.59 11.30
N TYR A 318 -16.45 3.87 10.91
CA TYR A 318 -16.10 4.93 11.84
C TYR A 318 -17.15 5.15 12.94
N PHE A 319 -18.44 4.94 12.63
CA PHE A 319 -19.49 4.97 13.66
C PHE A 319 -19.38 3.77 14.61
N ILE A 320 -19.03 2.59 14.09
CA ILE A 320 -18.80 1.39 14.90
C ILE A 320 -17.60 1.60 15.84
N TYR A 321 -16.42 1.97 15.31
CA TYR A 321 -15.20 2.12 16.10
C TYR A 321 -15.19 3.32 17.06
N MET A 322 -16.04 4.33 16.84
CA MET A 322 -16.33 5.37 17.83
C MET A 322 -16.93 4.79 19.13
N LEU A 323 -17.82 3.80 19.04
CA LEU A 323 -18.40 3.13 20.22
C LEU A 323 -17.50 1.97 20.70
N MET A 324 -16.94 1.20 19.76
CA MET A 324 -16.15 0.01 20.11
C MET A 324 -14.84 0.34 20.83
N SER A 325 -14.17 1.46 20.51
CA SER A 325 -12.94 1.84 21.25
C SER A 325 -13.24 2.11 22.74
N VAL A 326 -14.31 2.84 23.05
CA VAL A 326 -14.79 3.05 24.42
C VAL A 326 -15.15 1.71 25.09
N TRP A 327 -15.91 0.85 24.39
CA TRP A 327 -16.27 -0.48 24.90
C TRP A 327 -15.04 -1.35 25.20
N LYS A 328 -14.04 -1.38 24.32
CA LYS A 328 -12.81 -2.15 24.52
C LYS A 328 -12.00 -1.68 25.72
N MET A 329 -11.86 -0.37 25.93
CA MET A 329 -11.18 0.18 27.10
C MET A 329 -11.89 -0.21 28.40
N LEU A 330 -13.23 -0.12 28.43
CA LEU A 330 -14.04 -0.55 29.57
C LEU A 330 -13.94 -2.06 29.82
N CYS A 331 -14.06 -2.90 28.78
CA CYS A 331 -13.93 -4.35 28.91
C CYS A 331 -12.54 -4.78 29.38
N PHE A 332 -11.47 -4.19 28.86
CA PHE A 332 -10.11 -4.52 29.27
C PHE A 332 -9.89 -4.23 30.76
N PHE A 333 -10.35 -3.06 31.22
CA PHE A 333 -10.32 -2.68 32.63
C PHE A 333 -11.15 -3.63 33.50
N CYS A 334 -12.41 -3.89 33.14
CA CYS A 334 -13.29 -4.78 33.91
C CYS A 334 -12.75 -6.21 33.98
N PHE A 335 -12.23 -6.77 32.88
CA PHE A 335 -11.64 -8.11 32.89
C PHE A 335 -10.33 -8.16 33.70
N MET A 336 -9.52 -7.10 33.71
CA MET A 336 -8.33 -7.01 34.56
C MET A 336 -8.70 -7.08 36.04
N LEU A 337 -9.70 -6.30 36.49
CA LEU A 337 -10.21 -6.35 37.87
C LEU A 337 -10.76 -7.75 38.23
N ILE A 338 -11.47 -8.40 37.30
CA ILE A 338 -11.99 -9.77 37.48
C ILE A 338 -10.85 -10.79 37.62
N VAL A 339 -9.79 -10.69 36.81
CA VAL A 339 -8.61 -11.58 36.92
C VAL A 339 -7.91 -11.41 38.27
N MET A 340 -7.73 -10.18 38.75
CA MET A 340 -7.11 -9.95 40.07
C MET A 340 -7.97 -10.46 41.22
N PHE A 341 -9.31 -10.32 41.14
CA PHE A 341 -10.23 -10.94 42.09
C PHE A 341 -10.10 -12.48 42.10
N PHE A 342 -9.99 -13.13 40.94
CA PHE A 342 -9.76 -14.58 40.86
C PHE A 342 -8.38 -15.04 41.35
N LYS A 343 -7.37 -14.14 41.39
CA LYS A 343 -6.08 -14.40 42.05
C LYS A 343 -6.13 -14.25 43.57
N GLY A 344 -7.26 -13.84 44.15
CA GLY A 344 -7.39 -13.56 45.58
C GLY A 344 -6.79 -12.21 46.00
N GLU A 345 -6.42 -11.34 45.05
CA GLU A 345 -5.83 -10.04 45.35
C GLU A 345 -6.92 -9.01 45.71
N ASN A 346 -6.66 -8.18 46.72
CA ASN A 346 -7.63 -7.18 47.15
C ASN A 346 -7.77 -6.08 46.10
N VAL A 347 -8.84 -6.12 45.30
CA VAL A 347 -9.15 -5.15 44.22
C VAL A 347 -9.05 -3.68 44.68
N ARG A 348 -9.30 -3.38 45.96
CA ARG A 348 -9.12 -2.04 46.55
C ARG A 348 -7.66 -1.55 46.52
N GLN A 349 -6.67 -2.45 46.65
CA GLN A 349 -5.25 -2.12 46.65
C GLN A 349 -4.79 -1.53 45.31
N ILE A 350 -5.40 -1.95 44.19
CA ILE A 350 -5.14 -1.40 42.85
C ILE A 350 -5.34 0.13 42.80
N PHE A 351 -6.29 0.64 43.58
CA PHE A 351 -6.63 2.06 43.64
C PHE A 351 -5.89 2.80 44.76
N SER A 352 -5.71 2.18 45.93
CA SER A 352 -5.02 2.83 47.06
C SER A 352 -3.50 2.85 46.91
N LEU A 353 -2.90 1.83 46.30
CA LEU A 353 -1.45 1.73 46.10
C LEU A 353 -0.98 2.31 44.76
N ALA A 354 -1.89 2.71 43.86
CA ALA A 354 -1.52 3.33 42.58
C ALA A 354 -0.60 4.55 42.76
N ASN A 355 -0.91 5.43 43.72
CA ASN A 355 -0.07 6.59 43.99
C ASN A 355 1.24 6.22 44.72
N ALA A 356 1.24 5.12 45.49
CA ALA A 356 2.44 4.65 46.19
C ALA A 356 3.47 4.08 45.21
N GLY A 357 3.05 3.17 44.32
CA GLY A 357 3.92 2.53 43.31
C GLY A 357 4.51 3.49 42.26
N PHE A 358 3.89 4.65 42.03
CA PHE A 358 4.46 5.74 41.21
C PHE A 358 5.18 6.82 42.05
N SER A 359 5.58 6.50 43.28
CA SER A 359 6.32 7.39 44.19
C SER A 359 7.48 6.66 44.88
N GLN A 360 8.35 7.39 45.57
CA GLN A 360 9.45 6.80 46.34
C GLN A 360 8.89 5.96 47.50
N HIS A 361 9.15 4.65 47.43
CA HIS A 361 8.81 3.66 48.43
C HIS A 361 9.98 2.67 48.58
N LYS A 362 9.88 1.72 49.53
CA LYS A 362 11.00 0.84 49.92
C LYS A 362 10.80 -0.59 49.45
N ILE A 363 11.91 -1.23 49.09
CA ILE A 363 12.01 -2.62 48.64
C ILE A 363 12.90 -3.37 49.63
N GLN A 364 12.42 -4.51 50.12
CA GLN A 364 13.14 -5.35 51.06
C GLN A 364 13.98 -6.39 50.32
N VAL A 365 15.30 -6.27 50.42
CA VAL A 365 16.27 -7.26 49.95
C VAL A 365 16.54 -8.25 51.08
N LEU A 366 16.36 -9.54 50.80
CA LEU A 366 16.58 -10.63 51.75
C LEU A 366 17.93 -11.30 51.50
N GLU A 367 18.63 -11.63 52.58
CA GLU A 367 19.88 -12.38 52.51
C GLU A 367 19.67 -13.90 52.60
N VAL A 368 20.47 -14.65 51.83
CA VAL A 368 20.42 -16.11 51.71
C VAL A 368 21.81 -16.74 51.84
N ASN A 369 21.93 -17.78 52.66
CA ASN A 369 23.15 -18.58 52.77
C ASN A 369 23.25 -19.62 51.64
N GLN A 370 24.44 -19.78 51.03
CA GLN A 370 24.66 -20.80 50.01
C GLN A 370 24.76 -22.22 50.58
N VAL A 371 23.67 -22.99 50.45
CA VAL A 371 23.66 -24.46 50.40
C VAL A 371 22.64 -24.84 49.32
N THR A 372 23.01 -25.21 48.09
CA THR A 372 23.78 -26.42 47.78
C THR A 372 24.58 -26.28 46.47
N ARG A 373 25.80 -26.84 46.43
CA ARG A 373 26.73 -26.78 45.28
C ARG A 373 26.42 -27.83 44.17
N SER A 374 25.18 -27.89 43.68
CA SER A 374 24.73 -28.93 42.71
C SER A 374 23.71 -28.49 41.63
N GLY A 375 23.78 -27.26 41.12
CA GLY A 375 23.20 -26.91 39.80
C GLY A 375 21.67 -27.03 39.62
N THR A 376 20.90 -27.02 40.70
CA THR A 376 19.41 -27.04 40.73
C THR A 376 18.90 -26.31 41.98
N ILE A 377 17.58 -26.03 42.02
CA ILE A 377 16.82 -25.38 43.12
C ILE A 377 17.12 -23.85 43.14
N LEU A 378 16.16 -22.91 43.04
CA LEU A 378 14.74 -22.93 43.45
C LEU A 378 13.72 -22.51 42.37
N PRO A 379 12.57 -23.19 42.29
CA PRO A 379 11.34 -22.67 41.65
C PRO A 379 10.32 -22.06 42.64
N ASP A 380 10.46 -22.31 43.94
CA ASP A 380 9.48 -22.02 45.00
C ASP A 380 10.17 -21.60 46.31
N LEU A 381 9.44 -20.94 47.22
CA LEU A 381 9.97 -20.24 48.40
C LEU A 381 10.47 -21.18 49.53
N ALA A 382 10.18 -22.49 49.44
CA ALA A 382 10.31 -23.44 50.54
C ALA A 382 11.75 -23.79 50.94
N ASP A 383 12.71 -23.83 50.00
CA ASP A 383 14.08 -24.29 50.29
C ASP A 383 15.06 -23.13 50.61
N ILE A 384 14.57 -21.89 50.75
CA ILE A 384 15.41 -20.72 51.06
C ILE A 384 15.68 -20.63 52.57
N VAL A 385 16.87 -21.03 53.00
CA VAL A 385 17.37 -20.75 54.36
C VAL A 385 17.82 -19.29 54.46
N THR A 386 16.88 -18.41 54.81
CA THR A 386 17.13 -16.98 55.04
C THR A 386 17.91 -16.77 56.34
N THR A 387 18.90 -15.85 56.33
CA THR A 387 19.67 -15.48 57.53
C THR A 387 18.96 -14.48 58.44
N GLY A 388 17.84 -13.91 57.99
CA GLY A 388 17.01 -12.97 58.75
C GLY A 388 17.47 -11.51 58.70
N GLU A 389 18.62 -11.22 58.10
CA GLU A 389 19.01 -9.85 57.77
C GLU A 389 18.30 -9.39 56.49
N SER A 390 17.60 -8.26 56.55
CA SER A 390 16.94 -7.60 55.42
C SER A 390 17.43 -6.17 55.26
N VAL A 391 17.67 -5.76 54.01
CA VAL A 391 18.14 -4.40 53.66
C VAL A 391 17.03 -3.68 52.91
N ASP A 392 16.59 -2.54 53.44
CA ASP A 392 15.70 -1.62 52.71
C ASP A 392 16.50 -0.86 51.64
N ILE A 393 16.05 -0.89 50.39
CA ILE A 393 16.54 -0.05 49.28
C ILE A 393 15.37 0.77 48.72
N ASP A 394 15.63 2.01 48.31
CA ASP A 394 14.61 2.89 47.71
C ASP A 394 14.29 2.49 46.26
N ALA A 395 13.00 2.49 45.90
CA ALA A 395 12.51 2.10 44.58
C ALA A 395 12.72 3.19 43.52
N GLU A 396 13.21 2.81 42.34
CA GLU A 396 13.37 3.71 41.18
C GLU A 396 12.06 3.81 40.36
N TYR A 397 11.03 4.36 41.00
CA TYR A 397 9.65 4.45 40.50
C TYR A 397 9.49 5.08 39.09
N VAL A 398 10.48 5.84 38.63
CA VAL A 398 10.50 6.44 37.28
C VAL A 398 10.69 5.37 36.18
N THR A 399 11.30 4.23 36.50
CA THR A 399 11.59 3.13 35.55
C THR A 399 10.32 2.60 34.89
N ALA A 400 9.23 2.41 35.65
CA ALA A 400 7.95 1.95 35.09
C ALA A 400 7.40 2.92 34.03
N ILE A 401 7.52 4.22 34.27
CA ILE A 401 7.09 5.28 33.34
C ILE A 401 8.00 5.29 32.09
N HIS A 402 9.31 5.13 32.25
CA HIS A 402 10.23 5.03 31.12
C HIS A 402 9.96 3.79 30.24
N VAL A 403 9.73 2.61 30.83
CA VAL A 403 9.39 1.39 30.07
C VAL A 403 8.05 1.54 29.33
N LEU A 404 7.04 2.14 29.97
CA LEU A 404 5.76 2.47 29.33
C LEU A 404 5.93 3.41 28.13
N LEU A 405 6.70 4.49 28.29
CA LEU A 405 6.96 5.45 27.20
C LEU A 405 7.75 4.80 26.05
N MET A 406 8.76 3.99 26.35
CA MET A 406 9.50 3.23 25.34
C MET A 406 8.59 2.28 24.57
N GLN A 407 7.69 1.55 25.25
CA GLN A 407 6.71 0.67 24.61
C GLN A 407 5.76 1.44 23.69
N VAL A 408 5.15 2.53 24.17
CA VAL A 408 4.16 3.30 23.43
C VAL A 408 4.78 3.97 22.20
N ILE A 409 5.96 4.57 22.34
CA ILE A 409 6.66 5.25 21.23
C ILE A 409 7.13 4.24 20.19
N SER A 410 7.73 3.11 20.60
CA SER A 410 8.22 2.09 19.66
C SER A 410 7.06 1.40 18.92
N ALA A 411 5.98 1.01 19.60
CA ALA A 411 4.79 0.45 18.94
C ALA A 411 4.17 1.43 17.92
N TYR A 412 4.11 2.73 18.27
CA TYR A 412 3.62 3.77 17.36
C TYR A 412 4.53 3.96 16.13
N LEU A 413 5.84 4.04 16.33
CA LEU A 413 6.81 4.18 15.24
C LEU A 413 6.77 2.96 14.30
N CYS A 414 6.70 1.74 14.85
CA CYS A 414 6.57 0.51 14.07
C CYS A 414 5.32 0.53 13.18
N TYR A 415 4.15 0.93 13.72
CA TYR A 415 2.93 1.12 12.93
C TYR A 415 3.06 2.20 11.86
N ILE A 416 3.64 3.36 12.17
CA ILE A 416 3.76 4.48 11.22
C ILE A 416 4.72 4.15 10.08
N PHE A 417 5.90 3.58 10.35
CA PHE A 417 6.85 3.19 9.32
C PHE A 417 6.40 1.97 8.51
N GLY A 418 5.73 1.00 9.13
CA GLY A 418 5.12 -0.11 8.39
C GLY A 418 3.99 0.36 7.45
N LYS A 419 3.15 1.27 7.91
CA LYS A 419 2.12 1.95 7.10
C LYS A 419 2.72 2.83 6.00
N PHE A 420 3.91 3.39 6.19
CA PHE A 420 4.66 4.08 5.13
C PHE A 420 5.14 3.07 4.08
N ALA A 421 5.80 1.98 4.49
CA ALA A 421 6.27 0.91 3.60
C ALA A 421 5.17 0.37 2.67
N CYS A 422 3.98 0.09 3.22
CA CYS A 422 2.81 -0.36 2.47
C CYS A 422 2.27 0.66 1.46
N LYS A 423 2.42 1.97 1.70
CA LYS A 423 1.97 3.02 0.75
C LYS A 423 2.90 3.24 -0.43
N ILE A 424 4.20 3.02 -0.23
CA ILE A 424 5.23 3.18 -1.28
C ILE A 424 5.61 1.85 -1.94
N MET A 425 4.83 0.78 -1.70
CA MET A 425 4.96 -0.56 -2.29
C MET A 425 6.24 -1.33 -1.94
N ILE A 426 6.98 -0.93 -0.90
CA ILE A 426 8.22 -1.62 -0.46
C ILE A 426 7.95 -2.72 0.58
N GLN A 427 6.68 -3.06 0.82
CA GLN A 427 6.25 -3.90 1.95
C GLN A 427 6.88 -5.30 1.99
N GLY A 428 7.26 -5.92 0.87
CA GLY A 428 7.94 -7.22 0.88
C GLY A 428 9.24 -7.20 1.70
N PHE A 429 10.08 -6.18 1.51
CA PHE A 429 11.34 -6.04 2.24
C PHE A 429 11.18 -5.31 3.58
N SER A 430 10.48 -4.16 3.60
CA SER A 430 10.46 -3.27 4.80
C SER A 430 9.21 -3.42 5.68
N TYR A 431 8.41 -4.47 5.50
CA TYR A 431 7.24 -4.76 6.35
C TYR A 431 7.10 -6.26 6.62
N ALA A 432 6.92 -7.07 5.57
CA ALA A 432 6.67 -8.51 5.66
C ALA A 432 7.81 -9.26 6.35
N PHE A 433 9.05 -8.99 5.92
CA PHE A 433 10.24 -9.58 6.49
C PHE A 433 10.49 -9.12 7.95
N PRO A 434 10.58 -7.82 8.30
CA PRO A 434 10.87 -7.41 9.68
C PRO A 434 9.75 -7.76 10.68
N VAL A 435 8.48 -7.79 10.27
CA VAL A 435 7.37 -8.25 11.13
C VAL A 435 7.52 -9.73 11.48
N ASN A 436 7.80 -10.61 10.51
CA ASN A 436 8.04 -12.03 10.81
C ASN A 436 9.39 -12.28 11.52
N LEU A 437 10.39 -11.43 11.29
CA LEU A 437 11.71 -11.50 11.93
C LEU A 437 11.72 -10.95 13.37
N THR A 438 10.67 -10.21 13.78
CA THR A 438 10.59 -9.60 15.12
C THR A 438 10.64 -10.66 16.22
N VAL A 439 9.86 -11.74 16.16
CA VAL A 439 9.86 -12.77 17.22
C VAL A 439 11.20 -13.52 17.32
N PRO A 440 11.81 -14.02 16.22
CA PRO A 440 13.17 -14.58 16.28
C PRO A 440 14.21 -13.64 16.90
N VAL A 441 14.24 -12.35 16.49
CA VAL A 441 15.23 -11.40 17.01
C VAL A 441 14.97 -11.04 18.48
N THR A 442 13.70 -10.88 18.88
CA THR A 442 13.33 -10.68 20.29
C THR A 442 13.77 -11.89 21.11
N MET A 443 13.50 -13.11 20.65
CA MET A 443 13.90 -14.36 21.33
C MET A 443 15.41 -14.49 21.46
N SER A 444 16.19 -14.21 20.40
CA SER A 444 17.65 -14.21 20.45
C SER A 444 18.21 -13.15 21.41
N ALA A 445 17.66 -11.94 21.41
CA ALA A 445 18.07 -10.88 22.34
C ALA A 445 17.76 -11.24 23.81
N LEU A 446 16.60 -11.84 24.06
CA LEU A 446 16.19 -12.33 25.38
C LEU A 446 17.09 -13.48 25.88
N ILE A 447 17.42 -14.44 25.00
CA ILE A 447 18.37 -15.53 25.31
C ILE A 447 19.73 -14.96 25.74
N VAL A 448 20.27 -14.00 24.98
CA VAL A 448 21.56 -13.36 25.29
C VAL A 448 21.48 -12.56 26.60
N ALA A 449 20.41 -11.79 26.82
CA ALA A 449 20.24 -11.01 28.04
C ALA A 449 20.12 -11.91 29.30
N CYS A 450 19.33 -12.99 29.23
CA CYS A 450 19.19 -13.95 30.32
C CYS A 450 20.51 -14.68 30.61
N GLY A 451 21.26 -15.09 29.58
CA GLY A 451 22.58 -15.70 29.75
C GLY A 451 23.57 -14.76 30.45
N LEU A 452 23.68 -13.52 29.98
CA LEU A 452 24.60 -12.53 30.55
C LEU A 452 24.32 -12.20 32.02
N ARG A 453 23.04 -12.12 32.45
CA ARG A 453 22.71 -11.95 33.87
C ARG A 453 22.86 -13.23 34.70
N HIS A 454 22.85 -14.41 34.06
CA HIS A 454 23.12 -15.65 34.76
C HIS A 454 24.63 -15.81 35.05
N ASP A 455 25.48 -15.45 34.09
CA ASP A 455 26.94 -15.46 34.27
C ASP A 455 27.41 -14.39 35.28
N ASP A 456 26.80 -13.19 35.27
CA ASP A 456 27.01 -12.13 36.26
C ASP A 456 25.68 -11.42 36.62
N PRO A 457 25.15 -11.61 37.85
CA PRO A 457 23.94 -10.91 38.32
C PRO A 457 24.02 -9.37 38.22
N CYS A 458 25.23 -8.81 38.28
CA CYS A 458 25.50 -7.37 38.20
C CYS A 458 25.72 -6.85 36.77
N PHE A 459 25.63 -7.67 35.73
CA PHE A 459 25.93 -7.26 34.35
C PHE A 459 25.10 -6.05 33.86
N PHE A 460 23.85 -5.93 34.29
CA PHE A 460 22.92 -4.85 33.91
C PHE A 460 22.79 -3.72 34.95
N HIS A 461 23.58 -3.75 36.02
CA HIS A 461 23.61 -2.72 37.05
C HIS A 461 23.86 -1.33 36.43
N SER A 462 23.21 -0.30 36.98
CA SER A 462 23.12 1.06 36.41
C SER A 462 22.41 1.21 35.05
N SER A 463 21.93 0.13 34.42
CA SER A 463 21.13 0.17 33.18
C SER A 463 19.69 -0.33 33.35
N ILE A 464 19.49 -1.26 34.28
CA ILE A 464 18.19 -1.74 34.76
C ILE A 464 18.29 -1.76 36.31
N PRO A 465 17.27 -1.34 37.07
CA PRO A 465 17.31 -1.44 38.53
C PRO A 465 17.53 -2.88 38.96
N ASP A 466 18.44 -3.13 39.90
CA ASP A 466 18.93 -4.49 40.19
C ASP A 466 17.87 -5.44 40.77
N TYR A 467 16.72 -4.92 41.19
CA TYR A 467 15.55 -5.68 41.62
C TYR A 467 14.58 -6.08 40.49
N LEU A 468 14.78 -5.59 39.26
CA LEU A 468 13.92 -5.85 38.10
C LEU A 468 14.66 -6.66 37.02
N PHE A 469 14.03 -7.75 36.57
CA PHE A 469 14.52 -8.49 35.40
C PHE A 469 13.39 -9.27 34.69
N PHE A 470 13.68 -9.82 33.52
CA PHE A 470 12.82 -10.79 32.83
C PHE A 470 12.66 -12.08 33.64
N ASP A 471 11.56 -12.81 33.46
CA ASP A 471 11.43 -14.18 34.00
C ASP A 471 12.27 -15.14 33.13
N SER A 472 13.49 -15.40 33.58
CA SER A 472 14.52 -16.18 32.89
C SER A 472 14.37 -17.68 33.15
N PRO A 473 14.60 -18.56 32.15
CA PRO A 473 14.58 -20.00 32.36
C PRO A 473 15.81 -20.49 33.16
N ASP A 474 15.77 -21.76 33.57
CA ASP A 474 16.84 -22.43 34.33
C ASP A 474 18.20 -22.50 33.59
N VAL A 475 19.29 -22.68 34.34
CA VAL A 475 20.68 -22.72 33.84
C VAL A 475 20.87 -23.75 32.72
N ASN A 476 20.23 -24.91 32.89
CA ASN A 476 20.34 -26.02 31.94
C ASN A 476 19.51 -25.78 30.66
N PHE A 477 18.79 -24.66 30.55
CA PHE A 477 17.89 -24.35 29.44
C PHE A 477 18.58 -24.48 28.09
N LEU A 478 19.71 -23.83 27.81
CA LEU A 478 20.30 -23.88 26.47
C LEU A 478 20.61 -25.31 25.97
N ASN A 479 21.05 -26.21 26.86
CA ASN A 479 21.26 -27.62 26.52
C ASN A 479 19.93 -28.39 26.41
N ASN A 480 19.00 -28.22 27.35
CA ASN A 480 17.68 -28.87 27.33
C ASN A 480 16.81 -28.37 26.15
N PHE A 481 16.93 -27.11 25.76
CA PHE A 481 16.24 -26.44 24.66
C PHE A 481 16.64 -27.06 23.32
N ILE A 482 17.95 -27.23 23.10
CA ILE A 482 18.48 -27.84 21.88
C ILE A 482 18.22 -29.37 21.85
N THR A 483 18.24 -30.06 22.99
CA THR A 483 18.22 -31.55 23.02
C THR A 483 16.91 -32.21 23.48
N LYS A 484 15.99 -31.47 24.11
CA LYS A 484 14.73 -32.00 24.68
C LYS A 484 13.50 -31.17 24.31
N GLU A 485 13.53 -29.84 24.48
CA GLU A 485 12.33 -28.98 24.43
C GLU A 485 11.91 -28.53 23.02
N HIS A 486 11.87 -29.46 22.07
CA HIS A 486 11.06 -29.35 20.84
C HIS A 486 11.17 -28.02 20.04
N VAL A 487 12.34 -27.38 19.94
CA VAL A 487 12.56 -26.11 19.18
C VAL A 487 11.99 -26.16 17.75
N TRP A 488 11.99 -27.33 17.11
CA TRP A 488 11.34 -27.60 15.82
C TRP A 488 9.85 -27.27 15.78
N VAL A 489 9.11 -27.40 16.90
CA VAL A 489 7.68 -27.08 17.00
C VAL A 489 7.45 -25.56 17.03
N TRP A 490 8.32 -24.79 17.67
CA TRP A 490 8.29 -23.32 17.53
C TRP A 490 8.59 -22.87 16.09
N LEU A 491 9.52 -23.54 15.40
CA LEU A 491 9.75 -23.29 13.96
C LEU A 491 8.49 -23.60 13.13
N LEU A 492 7.73 -24.64 13.45
CA LEU A 492 6.42 -24.90 12.82
C LEU A 492 5.40 -23.79 13.12
N TRP A 493 5.35 -23.25 14.35
CA TRP A 493 4.48 -22.11 14.67
C TRP A 493 4.85 -20.84 13.88
N LEU A 494 6.16 -20.54 13.77
CA LEU A 494 6.67 -19.40 13.00
C LEU A 494 6.39 -19.53 11.50
N LEU A 495 6.66 -20.71 10.92
CA LEU A 495 6.34 -21.01 9.51
C LEU A 495 4.83 -20.93 9.25
N SER A 496 4.00 -21.39 10.20
CA SER A 496 2.55 -21.27 10.10
C SER A 496 2.08 -19.81 10.14
N GLN A 497 2.60 -18.97 11.05
CA GLN A 497 2.29 -17.54 11.07
C GLN A 497 2.70 -16.87 9.74
N THR A 498 3.86 -17.24 9.20
CA THR A 498 4.37 -16.74 7.92
C THR A 498 3.48 -17.18 6.74
N TRP A 499 2.95 -18.40 6.77
CA TRP A 499 2.00 -18.90 5.76
C TRP A 499 0.62 -18.22 5.83
N VAL A 500 0.06 -18.06 7.04
CA VAL A 500 -1.22 -17.35 7.24
C VAL A 500 -1.11 -15.88 6.80
N THR A 501 0.03 -15.25 7.08
CA THR A 501 0.32 -13.88 6.65
C THR A 501 0.92 -13.77 5.25
N LEU A 502 1.02 -14.84 4.44
CA LEU A 502 1.71 -14.84 3.14
C LEU A 502 1.24 -13.72 2.18
N HIS A 503 -0.02 -13.31 2.30
CA HIS A 503 -0.60 -12.17 1.57
C HIS A 503 0.14 -10.83 1.77
N ILE A 504 0.89 -10.64 2.86
CA ILE A 504 1.69 -9.42 3.09
C ILE A 504 3.01 -9.41 2.30
N TRP A 505 3.43 -10.53 1.72
CA TRP A 505 4.66 -10.62 0.92
C TRP A 505 4.44 -10.20 -0.54
N THR A 506 3.28 -10.53 -1.11
CA THR A 506 2.93 -10.24 -2.52
C THR A 506 1.68 -9.33 -2.61
N PRO A 507 1.81 -8.01 -2.39
CA PRO A 507 0.68 -7.08 -2.47
C PRO A 507 0.11 -6.96 -3.88
N LYS A 508 -1.20 -6.72 -3.94
CA LYS A 508 -1.93 -6.27 -5.15
C LYS A 508 -2.62 -4.92 -4.94
N CYS A 509 -2.14 -4.12 -3.98
CA CYS A 509 -2.74 -2.83 -3.65
C CYS A 509 -2.28 -1.70 -4.59
N GLU A 510 -3.12 -0.69 -4.74
CA GLU A 510 -2.79 0.52 -5.50
C GLU A 510 -1.72 1.36 -4.80
N ARG A 511 -0.88 2.04 -5.58
CA ARG A 511 0.15 2.96 -5.07
C ARG A 511 -0.51 4.10 -4.30
N LEU A 512 0.09 4.49 -3.17
CA LEU A 512 -0.42 5.55 -2.27
C LEU A 512 -1.83 5.32 -1.68
N ALA A 513 -2.34 4.07 -1.68
CA ALA A 513 -3.67 3.72 -1.18
C ALA A 513 -4.00 4.27 0.22
N THR A 514 -5.30 4.48 0.46
CA THR A 514 -5.78 4.99 1.75
C THR A 514 -5.57 3.95 2.86
N THR A 515 -5.37 4.42 4.10
CA THR A 515 -5.22 3.53 5.28
C THR A 515 -6.40 2.56 5.43
N GLU A 516 -7.59 2.93 4.94
CA GLU A 516 -8.82 2.12 5.00
C GLU A 516 -8.85 0.98 3.96
N LYS A 517 -8.20 1.17 2.80
CA LYS A 517 -7.99 0.09 1.82
C LYS A 517 -6.84 -0.82 2.26
N LEU A 518 -5.79 -0.26 2.87
CA LEU A 518 -4.62 -1.03 3.36
C LEU A 518 -4.88 -1.88 4.62
N PHE A 519 -5.64 -1.40 5.61
CA PHE A 519 -5.78 -2.07 6.92
C PHE A 519 -7.23 -2.45 7.29
N ALA A 520 -7.38 -3.59 7.96
CA ALA A 520 -8.65 -4.10 8.46
C ALA A 520 -9.15 -3.27 9.66
N ARG A 521 -8.33 -3.04 10.68
CA ARG A 521 -8.66 -2.24 11.87
C ARG A 521 -8.12 -0.81 11.71
N PRO A 522 -8.68 0.22 12.39
CA PRO A 522 -8.26 1.61 12.18
C PRO A 522 -6.80 1.89 12.58
N MET A 523 -6.33 1.27 13.67
CA MET A 523 -4.99 1.37 14.25
C MET A 523 -4.40 -0.04 14.49
N TYR A 524 -3.32 -0.12 15.27
CA TYR A 524 -2.65 -1.34 15.72
C TYR A 524 -3.09 -1.74 17.13
N ASP A 525 -2.80 -2.99 17.51
CA ASP A 525 -2.78 -3.45 18.90
C ASP A 525 -1.36 -3.25 19.46
N ALA A 526 -1.24 -2.56 20.59
CA ALA A 526 0.07 -2.22 21.16
C ALA A 526 0.75 -3.41 21.85
N LEU A 527 -0.02 -4.32 22.47
CA LEU A 527 0.55 -5.41 23.28
C LEU A 527 1.11 -6.54 22.41
N LEU A 528 0.68 -6.62 21.15
CA LEU A 528 1.08 -7.65 20.19
C LEU A 528 1.39 -7.03 18.82
N ILE A 529 2.29 -6.03 18.78
CA ILE A 529 2.52 -5.17 17.61
C ILE A 529 2.80 -5.95 16.31
N ASP A 530 3.62 -7.00 16.34
CA ASP A 530 4.02 -7.79 15.18
C ASP A 530 2.89 -8.72 14.69
N GLN A 531 2.22 -9.46 15.59
CA GLN A 531 1.00 -10.21 15.25
C GLN A 531 -0.08 -9.27 14.69
N SER A 532 -0.21 -8.07 15.26
CA SER A 532 -1.16 -7.05 14.81
C SER A 532 -0.84 -6.61 13.40
N LEU A 533 0.38 -6.12 13.12
CA LEU A 533 0.77 -5.68 11.78
C LEU A 533 0.64 -6.79 10.73
N GLY A 534 1.08 -8.01 11.07
CA GLY A 534 0.98 -9.17 10.18
C GLY A 534 -0.46 -9.53 9.81
N MET A 535 -1.38 -9.57 10.78
CA MET A 535 -2.77 -9.99 10.57
C MET A 535 -3.76 -8.86 10.22
N ASN A 536 -3.36 -7.60 10.37
CA ASN A 536 -4.21 -6.41 10.15
C ASN A 536 -4.04 -5.77 8.75
N ARG A 537 -2.92 -6.01 8.05
CA ARG A 537 -2.81 -5.68 6.62
C ARG A 537 -3.90 -6.46 5.87
N ARG A 538 -4.70 -5.80 5.03
CA ARG A 538 -5.77 -6.50 4.30
C ARG A 538 -5.22 -7.58 3.37
N CYS A 539 -5.86 -8.74 3.34
CA CYS A 539 -5.91 -9.60 2.16
C CYS A 539 -6.54 -8.80 1.02
N ASP A 540 -5.86 -8.69 -0.10
CA ASP A 540 -6.31 -7.86 -1.22
C ASP A 540 -7.49 -8.56 -1.95
N ASP A 541 -8.74 -8.16 -1.62
CA ASP A 541 -10.01 -8.75 -2.11
C ASP A 541 -10.26 -8.52 -3.63
N GLU A 542 -9.48 -7.66 -4.29
CA GLU A 542 -9.63 -7.28 -5.69
C GLU A 542 -9.01 -8.34 -6.61
N LYS A 543 -9.86 -9.09 -7.32
CA LYS A 543 -9.44 -10.13 -8.27
C LYS A 543 -8.97 -9.53 -9.58
N ASP A 544 -7.88 -10.06 -10.11
CA ASP A 544 -7.27 -9.64 -11.36
C ASP A 544 -8.31 -9.56 -12.51
N VAL A 545 -8.15 -8.53 -13.35
CA VAL A 545 -8.75 -8.52 -14.69
C VAL A 545 -7.98 -9.57 -15.49
N LYS A 546 -8.62 -10.70 -15.84
CA LYS A 546 -7.96 -11.71 -16.68
C LYS A 546 -7.85 -11.15 -18.10
N THR A 547 -6.82 -11.53 -18.82
CA THR A 547 -6.68 -11.20 -20.25
C THR A 547 -7.85 -11.71 -21.09
N GLU A 548 -8.52 -12.79 -20.65
CA GLU A 548 -9.81 -13.25 -21.17
C GLU A 548 -10.90 -12.16 -21.09
N ASP A 549 -11.03 -11.47 -19.94
CA ASP A 549 -12.04 -10.43 -19.72
C ASP A 549 -11.81 -9.17 -20.59
N LEU A 550 -10.59 -8.99 -21.12
CA LEU A 550 -10.21 -7.90 -22.03
C LEU A 550 -10.43 -8.29 -23.50
N ALA A 551 -10.06 -9.51 -23.88
CA ALA A 551 -10.13 -10.01 -25.25
C ALA A 551 -11.56 -10.13 -25.80
N ASP A 552 -12.57 -10.17 -24.92
CA ASP A 552 -13.99 -10.11 -25.31
C ASP A 552 -14.52 -8.68 -25.52
N ARG A 553 -13.85 -7.63 -25.00
CA ARG A 553 -14.22 -6.23 -25.33
C ARG A 553 -13.63 -5.79 -26.66
N ASP A 554 -12.46 -6.29 -27.05
CA ASP A 554 -11.85 -6.09 -28.38
C ASP A 554 -12.73 -6.61 -29.55
N LYS A 555 -13.84 -7.31 -29.25
CA LYS A 555 -14.85 -7.83 -30.19
C LYS A 555 -16.20 -7.08 -30.13
N GLU A 556 -16.39 -6.20 -29.15
CA GLU A 556 -17.50 -5.24 -29.10
C GLU A 556 -16.98 -3.91 -29.66
N PRO A 557 -17.05 -3.66 -30.99
CA PRO A 557 -16.52 -2.42 -31.55
C PRO A 557 -17.24 -1.20 -30.98
N ASP A 558 -16.48 -0.14 -30.68
CA ASP A 558 -17.00 1.11 -30.08
C ASP A 558 -17.98 1.89 -30.98
N GLU A 559 -18.30 1.38 -32.17
CA GLU A 559 -19.32 1.93 -33.09
C GLU A 559 -20.70 2.08 -32.42
N TYR A 560 -21.03 1.20 -31.46
CA TYR A 560 -22.26 1.29 -30.66
C TYR A 560 -22.35 2.60 -29.82
N TYR A 561 -21.23 3.30 -29.61
CA TYR A 561 -21.18 4.58 -28.89
C TYR A 561 -21.13 5.82 -29.80
N GLU A 562 -21.22 5.66 -31.12
CA GLU A 562 -21.25 6.80 -32.07
C GLU A 562 -22.58 6.93 -32.83
N THR A 563 -23.36 5.86 -32.97
CA THR A 563 -24.67 5.89 -33.65
C THR A 563 -25.86 5.84 -32.68
N ILE A 564 -25.98 6.84 -31.80
CA ILE A 564 -27.23 7.10 -31.04
C ILE A 564 -27.90 8.38 -31.59
N SER A 565 -28.29 8.31 -32.86
CA SER A 565 -29.25 9.20 -33.49
C SER A 565 -29.92 8.43 -34.63
N VAL A 566 -31.25 8.53 -34.74
CA VAL A 566 -32.12 7.76 -35.66
C VAL A 566 -32.48 6.35 -35.15
N HIS A 567 -33.75 6.23 -34.75
CA HIS A 567 -34.56 5.04 -34.43
C HIS A 567 -34.12 4.07 -33.32
N THR A 568 -34.95 4.08 -32.27
CA THR A 568 -35.12 2.99 -31.29
C THR A 568 -35.76 1.76 -31.92
N ASP A 569 -35.31 0.57 -31.53
CA ASP A 569 -36.21 -0.57 -31.37
C ASP A 569 -35.81 -1.41 -30.14
N VAL A 570 -36.80 -1.98 -29.43
CA VAL A 570 -36.64 -2.39 -28.02
C VAL A 570 -36.47 -3.92 -27.90
N SER A 571 -35.31 -4.46 -28.24
CA SER A 571 -35.06 -5.91 -28.17
C SER A 571 -33.60 -6.36 -28.04
N SER A 572 -32.86 -5.88 -27.03
CA SER A 572 -31.69 -6.64 -26.53
C SER A 572 -31.49 -6.53 -25.02
N THR A 573 -30.99 -7.61 -24.41
CA THR A 573 -30.99 -7.82 -22.96
C THR A 573 -29.86 -7.03 -22.29
N THR A 574 -30.13 -5.80 -21.87
CA THR A 574 -29.12 -4.93 -21.23
C THR A 574 -28.49 -5.62 -19.99
N PRO A 575 -27.16 -5.84 -19.97
CA PRO A 575 -26.51 -6.53 -18.86
C PRO A 575 -26.53 -5.64 -17.62
N LYS A 576 -27.36 -6.00 -16.63
CA LYS A 576 -27.55 -5.24 -15.39
C LYS A 576 -26.30 -5.21 -14.48
N THR A 577 -25.28 -6.02 -14.78
CA THR A 577 -24.05 -6.18 -14.00
C THR A 577 -22.89 -5.36 -14.55
N VAL A 578 -22.16 -4.68 -13.67
CA VAL A 578 -20.87 -4.04 -13.97
C VAL A 578 -19.90 -5.07 -14.59
N LYS A 579 -19.33 -4.76 -15.76
CA LYS A 579 -18.25 -5.55 -16.38
C LYS A 579 -16.91 -5.17 -15.73
N LYS A 580 -15.95 -6.10 -15.60
CA LYS A 580 -14.60 -5.76 -15.09
C LYS A 580 -13.89 -4.70 -15.94
N SER A 581 -14.20 -4.65 -17.23
CA SER A 581 -13.69 -3.63 -18.17
C SER A 581 -14.09 -2.20 -17.81
N ASP A 582 -15.09 -2.02 -16.94
CA ASP A 582 -15.61 -0.72 -16.53
C ASP A 582 -14.74 -0.05 -15.44
N SER A 583 -13.80 -0.79 -14.83
CA SER A 583 -12.79 -0.25 -13.90
C SER A 583 -11.43 0.01 -14.56
N ILE A 584 -11.34 -0.02 -15.90
CA ILE A 584 -10.16 0.43 -16.63
C ILE A 584 -10.12 1.96 -16.56
N THR A 585 -8.94 2.53 -16.29
CA THR A 585 -8.78 3.98 -16.18
C THR A 585 -8.90 4.64 -17.55
N ARG A 586 -9.80 5.62 -17.68
CA ARG A 586 -10.03 6.39 -18.91
C ARG A 586 -9.60 7.83 -18.73
N ILE A 587 -8.95 8.39 -19.75
CA ILE A 587 -8.41 9.74 -19.77
C ILE A 587 -8.90 10.43 -21.04
N TYR A 588 -9.70 11.47 -20.87
CA TYR A 588 -10.01 12.39 -21.96
C TYR A 588 -9.09 13.60 -21.86
N ALA A 589 -8.18 13.75 -22.82
CA ALA A 589 -7.36 14.94 -22.96
C ALA A 589 -8.17 16.02 -23.71
N CYS A 590 -8.50 17.11 -23.04
CA CYS A 590 -9.35 18.18 -23.58
C CYS A 590 -8.53 19.46 -23.74
N ALA A 591 -8.12 19.77 -24.97
CA ALA A 591 -7.42 21.01 -25.31
C ALA A 591 -8.38 22.06 -25.88
N THR A 592 -8.13 23.35 -25.61
CA THR A 592 -8.89 24.46 -26.20
C THR A 592 -7.99 25.41 -26.96
N MET A 593 -8.22 25.55 -28.26
CA MET A 593 -7.37 26.26 -29.21
C MET A 593 -8.17 27.35 -29.95
N TRP A 594 -7.48 28.37 -30.45
CA TRP A 594 -8.03 29.48 -31.25
C TRP A 594 -7.02 30.02 -32.27
N HIS A 595 -5.86 30.50 -31.83
CA HIS A 595 -4.90 31.30 -32.61
C HIS A 595 -3.44 30.86 -32.39
N GLU A 596 -3.22 29.60 -31.97
CA GLU A 596 -1.90 29.06 -31.68
C GLU A 596 -1.01 28.99 -32.93
N THR A 597 0.29 29.10 -32.70
CA THR A 597 1.36 29.06 -33.71
C THR A 597 1.70 27.63 -34.12
N HIS A 598 2.44 27.47 -35.23
CA HIS A 598 2.96 26.17 -35.69
C HIS A 598 3.74 25.45 -34.58
N GLU A 599 4.60 26.17 -33.85
CA GLU A 599 5.43 25.64 -32.77
C GLU A 599 4.59 25.12 -31.58
N GLU A 600 3.61 25.90 -31.11
CA GLU A 600 2.68 25.49 -30.04
C GLU A 600 1.88 24.24 -30.45
N MET A 601 1.28 24.25 -31.66
CA MET A 601 0.57 23.08 -32.19
C MET A 601 1.49 21.85 -32.29
N MET A 602 2.76 22.05 -32.66
CA MET A 602 3.75 21.00 -32.80
C MET A 602 4.10 20.34 -31.45
N GLU A 603 4.29 21.11 -30.38
CA GLU A 603 4.58 20.54 -29.04
C GLU A 603 3.39 19.75 -28.48
N MET A 604 2.16 20.27 -28.63
CA MET A 604 0.96 19.56 -28.17
C MET A 604 0.72 18.26 -28.97
N LEU A 605 0.89 18.30 -30.30
CA LEU A 605 0.75 17.12 -31.17
C LEU A 605 1.84 16.08 -30.90
N LYS A 606 3.11 16.49 -30.73
CA LYS A 606 4.21 15.61 -30.31
C LYS A 606 3.85 14.88 -29.00
N SER A 607 3.28 15.59 -28.03
CA SER A 607 2.84 15.00 -26.75
C SER A 607 1.70 13.98 -26.91
N ILE A 608 0.72 14.26 -27.75
CA ILE A 608 -0.40 13.33 -28.05
C ILE A 608 0.13 12.05 -28.72
N LEU A 609 1.07 12.16 -29.65
CA LEU A 609 1.65 11.02 -30.37
C LEU A 609 2.52 10.14 -29.46
N ARG A 610 3.30 10.72 -28.54
CA ARG A 610 4.02 9.95 -27.49
C ARG A 610 3.05 9.15 -26.60
N MET A 611 1.84 9.66 -26.36
CA MET A 611 0.80 8.94 -25.61
C MET A 611 0.16 7.80 -26.42
N ASP A 612 -0.07 7.98 -27.72
CA ASP A 612 -0.54 6.94 -28.64
C ASP A 612 0.48 5.78 -28.75
N GLU A 613 1.78 6.10 -28.81
CA GLU A 613 2.86 5.10 -28.80
C GLU A 613 2.90 4.28 -27.50
N ASP A 614 2.94 4.92 -26.32
CA ASP A 614 2.97 4.22 -25.03
C ASP A 614 1.69 3.37 -24.82
N GLN A 615 0.50 3.89 -25.18
CA GLN A 615 -0.72 3.08 -25.08
C GLN A 615 -0.70 1.91 -26.08
N CYS A 616 -0.19 2.12 -27.31
CA CYS A 616 -0.03 1.05 -28.30
C CYS A 616 0.89 -0.05 -27.78
N ALA A 617 2.07 0.29 -27.28
CA ALA A 617 3.05 -0.65 -26.75
C ALA A 617 2.46 -1.52 -25.63
N ARG A 618 1.74 -0.91 -24.68
CA ARG A 618 1.06 -1.64 -23.60
C ARG A 618 -0.09 -2.52 -24.10
N ARG A 619 -0.91 -2.02 -25.03
CA ARG A 619 -2.02 -2.79 -25.62
C ARG A 619 -1.49 -4.00 -26.41
N VAL A 620 -0.37 -3.86 -27.10
CA VAL A 620 0.36 -4.94 -27.78
C VAL A 620 0.92 -5.94 -26.76
N ALA A 621 1.55 -5.48 -25.67
CA ALA A 621 2.05 -6.35 -24.61
C ALA A 621 0.92 -7.19 -23.96
N GLN A 622 -0.23 -6.56 -23.64
CA GLN A 622 -1.40 -7.28 -23.14
C GLN A 622 -1.94 -8.30 -24.15
N LYS A 623 -2.06 -7.92 -25.41
CA LYS A 623 -2.71 -8.75 -26.46
C LYS A 623 -1.86 -9.94 -26.91
N TYR A 624 -0.54 -9.74 -27.06
CA TYR A 624 0.36 -10.76 -27.61
C TYR A 624 1.16 -11.51 -26.53
N LEU A 625 1.68 -10.81 -25.50
CA LEU A 625 2.45 -11.43 -24.42
C LEU A 625 1.57 -11.93 -23.26
N ARG A 626 0.27 -11.59 -23.26
CA ARG A 626 -0.72 -11.92 -22.20
C ARG A 626 -0.34 -11.42 -20.80
N VAL A 627 0.52 -10.40 -20.72
CA VAL A 627 0.90 -9.74 -19.46
C VAL A 627 -0.18 -8.72 -19.10
N VAL A 628 -0.76 -8.82 -17.90
CA VAL A 628 -1.70 -7.81 -17.40
C VAL A 628 -0.91 -6.62 -16.85
N ASP A 629 -0.86 -5.52 -17.59
CA ASP A 629 -0.30 -4.23 -17.11
C ASP A 629 -1.31 -3.57 -16.13
N PRO A 630 -0.98 -3.40 -14.84
CA PRO A 630 -1.85 -2.74 -13.86
C PRO A 630 -1.93 -1.22 -14.05
N ASP A 631 -0.96 -0.61 -14.74
CA ASP A 631 -0.89 0.84 -15.00
C ASP A 631 -1.56 1.22 -16.34
N TYR A 632 -2.23 0.29 -17.01
CA TYR A 632 -2.92 0.51 -18.29
C TYR A 632 -4.06 1.53 -18.18
N TYR A 633 -4.12 2.41 -19.18
CA TYR A 633 -5.19 3.39 -19.35
C TYR A 633 -5.63 3.45 -20.81
N GLU A 634 -6.81 4.05 -21.02
CA GLU A 634 -7.30 4.43 -22.34
C GLU A 634 -7.24 5.95 -22.48
N PHE A 635 -6.55 6.44 -23.51
CA PHE A 635 -6.36 7.86 -23.79
C PHE A 635 -7.14 8.25 -25.06
N GLU A 636 -8.13 9.11 -24.93
CA GLU A 636 -8.87 9.72 -26.05
C GLU A 636 -8.59 11.23 -26.05
N THR A 637 -8.27 11.81 -27.21
CA THR A 637 -7.94 13.24 -27.32
C THR A 637 -9.04 14.01 -28.02
N HIS A 638 -9.46 15.11 -27.40
CA HIS A 638 -10.46 16.06 -27.90
C HIS A 638 -9.89 17.47 -27.94
N ILE A 639 -9.71 18.01 -29.15
CA ILE A 639 -9.28 19.40 -29.38
C ILE A 639 -10.52 20.23 -29.73
N PHE A 640 -10.71 21.38 -29.10
CA PHE A 640 -11.82 22.30 -29.37
C PHE A 640 -11.29 23.59 -30.00
N MET A 641 -11.35 23.64 -31.34
CA MET A 641 -11.00 24.82 -32.14
C MET A 641 -12.13 25.85 -32.05
N ASP A 642 -11.82 27.02 -31.53
CA ASP A 642 -12.70 28.16 -31.40
C ASP A 642 -12.64 29.05 -32.66
N ASP A 643 -13.76 29.62 -33.09
CA ASP A 643 -13.87 30.49 -34.28
C ASP A 643 -13.29 29.86 -35.58
N GLY A 644 -13.49 28.55 -35.77
CA GLY A 644 -12.81 27.74 -36.79
C GLY A 644 -13.38 27.80 -38.22
N PHE A 645 -14.32 28.72 -38.48
CA PHE A 645 -14.95 28.93 -39.79
C PHE A 645 -14.86 30.41 -40.20
N GLU A 646 -14.54 30.64 -41.47
CA GLU A 646 -14.45 31.96 -42.10
C GLU A 646 -15.38 31.99 -43.33
N ILE A 647 -15.75 33.18 -43.83
CA ILE A 647 -16.51 33.31 -45.08
C ILE A 647 -15.60 32.92 -46.25
N SER A 648 -16.14 32.30 -47.30
CA SER A 648 -15.34 31.87 -48.46
C SER A 648 -15.10 33.00 -49.45
N ASP A 649 -13.86 33.15 -49.91
CA ASP A 649 -13.46 34.18 -50.89
C ASP A 649 -14.09 33.98 -52.29
N VAL A 650 -14.81 32.86 -52.48
CA VAL A 650 -15.49 32.47 -53.73
C VAL A 650 -16.99 32.76 -53.70
N ASN A 651 -17.60 32.78 -52.50
CA ASN A 651 -19.03 33.02 -52.30
C ASN A 651 -19.33 33.40 -50.84
N ASP A 652 -20.00 34.53 -50.63
CA ASP A 652 -20.40 35.05 -49.31
C ASP A 652 -21.35 34.10 -48.55
N ASP A 653 -22.16 33.30 -49.27
CA ASP A 653 -23.08 32.31 -48.67
C ASP A 653 -22.36 31.06 -48.13
N TRP A 654 -21.09 30.86 -48.46
CA TRP A 654 -20.34 29.64 -48.11
C TRP A 654 -19.33 29.90 -46.99
N SER A 655 -19.25 28.98 -46.04
CA SER A 655 -18.24 29.01 -44.97
C SER A 655 -17.12 28.00 -45.26
N GLN A 656 -15.88 28.48 -45.22
CA GLN A 656 -14.66 27.68 -45.31
C GLN A 656 -14.03 27.47 -43.93
N VAL A 657 -13.11 26.50 -43.81
CA VAL A 657 -12.36 26.29 -42.57
C VAL A 657 -11.22 27.29 -42.45
N ASN A 658 -11.07 27.85 -41.24
CA ASN A 658 -10.08 28.88 -40.94
C ASN A 658 -8.64 28.40 -41.22
N ARG A 659 -7.74 29.30 -41.63
CA ARG A 659 -6.29 29.02 -41.77
C ARG A 659 -5.67 28.24 -40.60
N PHE A 660 -6.11 28.48 -39.35
CA PHE A 660 -5.61 27.76 -38.17
C PHE A 660 -6.03 26.28 -38.13
N VAL A 661 -7.20 25.94 -38.72
CA VAL A 661 -7.63 24.55 -38.90
C VAL A 661 -6.81 23.86 -39.99
N ASN A 662 -6.50 24.57 -41.09
CA ASN A 662 -5.64 24.03 -42.15
C ASN A 662 -4.20 23.81 -41.64
N LEU A 663 -3.67 24.73 -40.84
CA LEU A 663 -2.37 24.59 -40.16
C LEU A 663 -2.33 23.33 -39.28
N LEU A 664 -3.36 23.13 -38.42
CA LEU A 664 -3.47 21.96 -37.56
C LEU A 664 -3.48 20.64 -38.37
N VAL A 665 -4.15 20.62 -39.53
CA VAL A 665 -4.18 19.46 -40.43
C VAL A 665 -2.79 19.17 -41.02
N SER A 666 -2.01 20.19 -41.40
CA SER A 666 -0.65 19.99 -41.92
C SER A 666 0.36 19.57 -40.84
N THR A 667 0.27 20.11 -39.62
CA THR A 667 1.23 19.80 -38.54
C THR A 667 1.10 18.37 -38.00
N ILE A 668 0.00 17.67 -38.26
CA ILE A 668 -0.22 16.29 -37.77
C ILE A 668 0.74 15.28 -38.41
N ASP A 669 0.98 15.34 -39.72
CA ASP A 669 1.92 14.44 -40.43
C ASP A 669 3.38 14.75 -40.07
N GLU A 670 3.71 16.03 -39.88
CA GLU A 670 5.02 16.51 -39.45
C GLU A 670 5.33 16.07 -38.00
N ALA A 671 4.37 16.23 -37.08
CA ALA A 671 4.49 15.76 -35.70
C ALA A 671 4.64 14.23 -35.62
N ALA A 672 3.88 13.47 -36.43
CA ALA A 672 4.01 12.02 -36.51
C ALA A 672 5.40 11.59 -36.98
N THR A 673 5.93 12.31 -37.98
CA THR A 673 7.27 12.06 -38.52
C THR A 673 8.39 12.39 -37.52
N HIS A 674 8.21 13.42 -36.69
CA HIS A 674 9.13 13.73 -35.58
C HIS A 674 9.10 12.70 -34.46
N VAL A 675 7.93 12.21 -34.03
CA VAL A 675 7.84 11.30 -32.87
C VAL A 675 8.29 9.88 -33.22
N HIS A 676 7.94 9.38 -34.40
CA HIS A 676 8.27 8.00 -34.81
C HIS A 676 9.62 7.87 -35.54
N GLU A 677 10.42 8.95 -35.60
CA GLU A 677 11.74 9.02 -36.26
C GLU A 677 11.75 8.46 -37.70
N THR A 678 10.61 8.53 -38.39
CA THR A 678 10.36 7.95 -39.71
C THR A 678 9.26 8.72 -40.42
N ASN A 679 9.35 8.88 -41.75
CA ASN A 679 8.34 9.60 -42.53
C ASN A 679 7.00 8.85 -42.52
N ILE A 680 6.02 9.39 -41.80
CA ILE A 680 4.68 8.81 -41.61
C ILE A 680 3.63 9.85 -41.99
N ARG A 681 2.78 9.49 -42.95
CA ARG A 681 1.52 10.18 -43.23
C ARG A 681 0.35 9.45 -42.57
N ILE A 682 -0.44 10.17 -41.80
CA ILE A 682 -1.66 9.65 -41.18
C ILE A 682 -2.77 9.61 -42.24
N LYS A 683 -3.74 8.73 -42.08
CA LYS A 683 -4.93 8.70 -42.96
C LYS A 683 -5.73 10.00 -42.77
N PRO A 684 -6.32 10.57 -43.85
CA PRO A 684 -7.12 11.77 -43.75
C PRO A 684 -8.34 11.56 -42.83
N PRO A 685 -8.80 12.61 -42.11
CA PRO A 685 -9.85 12.48 -41.12
C PRO A 685 -11.21 12.15 -41.73
N THR A 686 -12.02 11.37 -41.01
CA THR A 686 -13.46 11.31 -41.30
C THR A 686 -14.11 12.61 -40.83
N LYS A 687 -14.92 13.20 -41.72
CA LYS A 687 -15.54 14.52 -41.53
C LYS A 687 -17.02 14.35 -41.22
N TYR A 688 -17.50 14.97 -40.14
CA TYR A 688 -18.90 14.94 -39.73
C TYR A 688 -19.45 16.37 -39.59
N PRO A 689 -20.61 16.69 -40.20
CA PRO A 689 -21.36 17.89 -39.82
C PRO A 689 -21.93 17.72 -38.41
N THR A 690 -22.01 18.80 -37.64
CA THR A 690 -22.51 18.76 -36.26
C THR A 690 -23.34 20.01 -35.92
N PRO A 691 -24.22 19.98 -34.90
CA PRO A 691 -25.06 21.13 -34.55
C PRO A 691 -24.30 22.41 -34.18
N TYR A 692 -23.02 22.30 -33.80
CA TYR A 692 -22.14 23.40 -33.38
C TYR A 692 -21.10 23.81 -34.44
N GLY A 693 -21.12 23.20 -35.64
CA GLY A 693 -20.08 23.38 -36.66
C GLY A 693 -19.66 22.04 -37.28
N GLY A 694 -18.38 21.68 -37.17
CA GLY A 694 -17.82 20.46 -37.73
C GLY A 694 -17.09 19.59 -36.71
N ARG A 695 -16.89 18.31 -37.04
CA ARG A 695 -16.02 17.39 -36.31
C ARG A 695 -15.14 16.61 -37.29
N LEU A 696 -13.84 16.61 -37.03
CA LEU A 696 -12.85 15.78 -37.72
C LEU A 696 -12.39 14.67 -36.77
N VAL A 697 -12.31 13.43 -37.24
CA VAL A 697 -11.82 12.30 -36.44
C VAL A 697 -10.67 11.60 -37.17
N TRP A 698 -9.54 11.47 -36.49
CA TRP A 698 -8.40 10.66 -36.91
C TRP A 698 -8.29 9.41 -36.03
N THR A 699 -7.83 8.32 -36.64
CA THR A 699 -7.26 7.18 -35.93
C THR A 699 -5.74 7.26 -36.07
N LEU A 700 -5.04 7.47 -34.95
CA LEU A 700 -3.58 7.59 -34.92
C LEU A 700 -2.90 6.22 -35.15
N PRO A 701 -1.58 6.16 -35.45
CA PRO A 701 -0.89 4.90 -35.79
C PRO A 701 -1.04 3.79 -34.74
N GLY A 702 -0.98 4.16 -33.46
CA GLY A 702 -1.23 3.34 -32.27
C GLY A 702 -2.70 3.06 -31.97
N LYS A 703 -3.62 3.43 -32.88
CA LYS A 703 -5.07 3.21 -32.84
C LYS A 703 -5.84 3.96 -31.74
N THR A 704 -5.26 4.99 -31.11
CA THR A 704 -6.08 5.94 -30.34
C THR A 704 -6.89 6.85 -31.26
N LYS A 705 -7.97 7.44 -30.72
CA LYS A 705 -8.82 8.41 -31.42
C LYS A 705 -8.40 9.84 -31.07
N LEU A 706 -8.17 10.65 -32.11
CA LEU A 706 -8.01 12.09 -32.03
C LEU A 706 -9.23 12.75 -32.68
N THR A 707 -10.01 13.49 -31.89
CA THR A 707 -11.21 14.21 -32.34
C THR A 707 -10.97 15.71 -32.27
N VAL A 708 -11.08 16.41 -33.39
CA VAL A 708 -11.08 17.88 -33.43
C VAL A 708 -12.50 18.38 -33.65
N HIS A 709 -13.01 19.12 -32.68
CA HIS A 709 -14.30 19.80 -32.71
C HIS A 709 -14.08 21.23 -33.22
N ILE A 710 -14.66 21.57 -34.37
CA ILE A 710 -14.55 22.88 -35.00
C ILE A 710 -15.83 23.66 -34.70
N LYS A 711 -15.70 24.74 -33.92
CA LYS A 711 -16.84 25.57 -33.50
C LYS A 711 -17.16 26.65 -34.53
N ASP A 712 -18.42 26.73 -34.90
CA ASP A 712 -19.00 27.80 -35.71
C ASP A 712 -19.59 28.89 -34.81
N LYS A 713 -19.05 30.10 -34.92
CA LYS A 713 -19.43 31.29 -34.15
C LYS A 713 -20.87 31.78 -34.37
N SER A 714 -21.50 31.41 -35.48
CA SER A 714 -22.92 31.67 -35.73
C SER A 714 -23.83 30.70 -34.96
N LYS A 715 -23.34 29.49 -34.65
CA LYS A 715 -24.11 28.40 -34.03
C LYS A 715 -23.86 28.24 -32.54
N ILE A 716 -22.63 28.47 -32.07
CA ILE A 716 -22.23 28.29 -30.66
C ILE A 716 -21.38 29.46 -30.14
N ARG A 717 -21.45 29.71 -28.82
CA ARG A 717 -20.68 30.77 -28.17
C ARG A 717 -19.17 30.53 -28.30
N HIS A 718 -18.47 31.49 -28.89
CA HIS A 718 -17.01 31.53 -28.98
C HIS A 718 -16.36 31.95 -27.64
N ARG A 719 -15.02 31.95 -27.58
CA ARG A 719 -14.09 32.11 -26.43
C ARG A 719 -13.77 30.80 -25.70
N LYS A 720 -12.49 30.59 -25.33
CA LYS A 720 -11.96 29.40 -24.62
C LYS A 720 -12.84 28.92 -23.44
N ARG A 721 -13.42 29.81 -22.62
CA ARG A 721 -14.35 29.44 -21.53
C ARG A 721 -15.62 28.71 -22.00
N TRP A 722 -16.17 29.05 -23.17
CA TRP A 722 -17.33 28.34 -23.72
C TRP A 722 -16.94 27.02 -24.37
N SER A 723 -15.72 26.90 -24.92
CA SER A 723 -15.14 25.62 -25.31
C SER A 723 -14.95 24.68 -24.10
N GLN A 724 -14.56 25.22 -22.93
CA GLN A 724 -14.46 24.44 -21.68
C GLN A 724 -15.82 23.92 -21.19
N VAL A 725 -16.89 24.73 -21.28
CA VAL A 725 -18.25 24.28 -20.97
C VAL A 725 -18.72 23.21 -21.99
N MET A 726 -18.42 23.40 -23.28
CA MET A 726 -18.82 22.49 -24.35
C MET A 726 -18.28 21.07 -24.16
N TYR A 727 -16.99 20.89 -23.83
CA TYR A 727 -16.45 19.54 -23.65
C TYR A 727 -16.99 18.84 -22.41
N MET A 728 -17.31 19.58 -21.35
CA MET A 728 -17.97 19.02 -20.16
C MET A 728 -19.35 18.45 -20.51
N TYR A 729 -20.16 19.18 -21.29
CA TYR A 729 -21.45 18.67 -21.77
C TYR A 729 -21.31 17.49 -22.73
N TYR A 730 -20.34 17.53 -23.66
CA TYR A 730 -20.11 16.45 -24.62
C TYR A 730 -19.66 15.14 -23.94
N LEU A 731 -18.72 15.21 -22.99
CA LEU A 731 -18.13 14.03 -22.36
C LEU A 731 -18.95 13.49 -21.18
N LEU A 732 -19.55 14.36 -20.36
CA LEU A 732 -20.30 13.95 -19.17
C LEU A 732 -21.79 13.80 -19.44
N GLY A 733 -22.37 14.65 -20.29
CA GLY A 733 -23.77 14.54 -20.74
C GLY A 733 -23.89 13.45 -21.79
N HIS A 734 -23.50 13.76 -23.02
CA HIS A 734 -23.74 12.92 -24.19
C HIS A 734 -22.99 11.56 -24.14
N ARG A 735 -21.67 11.56 -23.95
CA ARG A 735 -20.87 10.31 -23.95
C ARG A 735 -21.05 9.41 -22.71
N LEU A 736 -21.72 9.87 -21.63
CA LEU A 736 -21.83 9.10 -20.37
C LEU A 736 -23.25 9.04 -19.78
N MET A 737 -23.94 10.16 -19.63
CA MET A 737 -25.28 10.19 -19.03
C MET A 737 -26.39 9.72 -19.99
N GLU A 738 -26.29 9.98 -21.29
CA GLU A 738 -27.29 9.53 -22.28
C GLU A 738 -27.19 8.02 -22.60
N LEU A 739 -26.12 7.33 -22.17
CA LEU A 739 -25.96 5.89 -22.38
C LEU A 739 -27.09 5.06 -21.72
N PRO A 740 -27.69 4.06 -22.41
CA PRO A 740 -28.76 3.22 -21.88
C PRO A 740 -28.25 2.09 -20.95
N ILE A 741 -27.49 2.47 -19.91
CA ILE A 741 -26.87 1.56 -18.93
C ILE A 741 -27.30 1.89 -17.49
N SER A 742 -27.19 0.91 -16.58
CA SER A 742 -27.63 1.04 -15.18
C SER A 742 -26.83 2.10 -14.40
N VAL A 743 -27.49 2.74 -13.42
CA VAL A 743 -26.91 3.83 -12.62
C VAL A 743 -25.65 3.38 -11.87
N GLU A 744 -25.66 2.18 -11.28
CA GLU A 744 -24.49 1.58 -10.62
C GLU A 744 -23.30 1.42 -11.58
N ARG A 745 -23.56 1.11 -12.85
CA ARG A 745 -22.52 1.00 -13.89
C ARG A 745 -22.00 2.37 -14.32
N LYS A 746 -22.88 3.39 -14.40
CA LYS A 746 -22.46 4.79 -14.62
C LYS A 746 -21.57 5.30 -13.48
N GLU A 747 -21.89 4.99 -12.23
CA GLU A 747 -21.08 5.35 -11.06
C GLU A 747 -19.66 4.75 -11.14
N VAL A 748 -19.53 3.45 -11.46
CA VAL A 748 -18.21 2.81 -11.60
C VAL A 748 -17.40 3.37 -12.77
N ILE A 749 -18.01 3.62 -13.93
CA ILE A 749 -17.32 4.25 -15.07
C ILE A 749 -16.87 5.67 -14.71
N ALA A 750 -17.71 6.44 -14.02
CA ALA A 750 -17.40 7.80 -13.57
C ALA A 750 -16.26 7.83 -12.53
N GLU A 751 -16.20 6.88 -11.59
CA GLU A 751 -15.09 6.79 -10.63
C GLU A 751 -13.72 6.48 -11.28
N ASN A 752 -13.71 5.94 -12.50
CA ASN A 752 -12.50 5.56 -13.23
C ASN A 752 -12.22 6.43 -14.47
N THR A 753 -12.99 7.50 -14.68
CA THR A 753 -12.86 8.42 -15.81
C THR A 753 -12.31 9.76 -15.34
N PHE A 754 -11.22 10.21 -15.97
CA PHE A 754 -10.54 11.46 -15.66
C PHE A 754 -10.49 12.40 -16.87
N LEU A 755 -10.72 13.69 -16.64
CA LEU A 755 -10.53 14.75 -17.63
C LEU A 755 -9.18 15.43 -17.41
N LEU A 756 -8.29 15.42 -18.40
CA LEU A 756 -7.05 16.16 -18.40
C LEU A 756 -7.25 17.43 -19.25
N THR A 757 -7.35 18.59 -18.60
CA THR A 757 -7.65 19.85 -19.29
C THR A 757 -6.35 20.56 -19.66
N LEU A 758 -6.13 20.73 -20.96
CA LEU A 758 -4.91 21.24 -21.57
C LEU A 758 -5.18 22.62 -22.22
N ASP A 759 -4.13 23.40 -22.37
CA ASP A 759 -4.07 24.52 -23.30
C ASP A 759 -3.16 24.13 -24.49
N GLY A 760 -3.06 25.00 -25.51
CA GLY A 760 -2.41 24.66 -26.78
C GLY A 760 -0.87 24.53 -26.78
N ASP A 761 -0.22 24.82 -25.64
CA ASP A 761 1.22 25.06 -25.47
C ASP A 761 1.89 24.05 -24.50
N ILE A 762 1.27 22.89 -24.26
CA ILE A 762 1.70 21.96 -23.19
C ILE A 762 2.44 20.73 -23.73
N ASP A 763 3.77 20.71 -23.56
CA ASP A 763 4.60 19.50 -23.71
C ASP A 763 4.47 18.56 -22.50
N PHE A 764 4.23 17.27 -22.73
CA PHE A 764 4.19 16.25 -21.67
C PHE A 764 4.59 14.83 -22.13
N GLN A 765 4.91 14.01 -21.12
CA GLN A 765 5.48 12.67 -21.28
C GLN A 765 4.59 11.59 -20.62
N PRO A 766 4.46 10.37 -21.17
CA PRO A 766 3.62 9.30 -20.59
C PRO A 766 3.92 8.95 -19.13
N HIS A 767 5.18 9.09 -18.69
CA HIS A 767 5.56 8.90 -17.30
C HIS A 767 4.91 9.93 -16.35
N ALA A 768 4.84 11.20 -16.76
CA ALA A 768 4.23 12.27 -15.97
C ALA A 768 2.71 12.08 -15.86
N VAL A 769 2.05 11.64 -16.95
CA VAL A 769 0.62 11.31 -16.93
C VAL A 769 0.35 10.13 -15.99
N ARG A 770 1.21 9.09 -16.00
CA ARG A 770 1.08 7.95 -15.07
C ARG A 770 1.16 8.38 -13.59
N LEU A 771 2.09 9.27 -13.25
CA LEU A 771 2.20 9.84 -11.90
C LEU A 771 0.99 10.72 -11.52
N LEU A 772 0.40 11.43 -12.50
CA LEU A 772 -0.83 12.20 -12.28
C LEU A 772 -2.03 11.27 -12.00
N ILE A 773 -2.16 10.14 -12.70
CA ILE A 773 -3.19 9.13 -12.44
C ILE A 773 -3.10 8.58 -11.01
N ASP A 774 -1.89 8.26 -10.51
CA ASP A 774 -1.69 7.82 -9.12
C ASP A 774 -2.23 8.85 -8.11
N LEU A 775 -2.00 10.15 -8.39
CA LEU A 775 -2.49 11.25 -7.56
C LEU A 775 -4.00 11.47 -7.66
N MET A 776 -4.61 11.16 -8.81
CA MET A 776 -6.07 11.26 -9.02
C MET A 776 -6.82 10.09 -8.36
N LYS A 777 -6.39 8.84 -8.60
CA LYS A 777 -6.97 7.62 -7.99
C LYS A 777 -7.05 7.69 -6.45
N LYS A 778 -6.10 8.39 -5.82
CA LYS A 778 -6.06 8.66 -4.37
C LYS A 778 -7.30 9.38 -3.82
N ASN A 779 -8.09 10.08 -4.64
CA ASN A 779 -9.27 10.83 -4.23
C ASN A 779 -10.48 10.62 -5.17
N LYS A 780 -11.40 9.72 -4.79
CA LYS A 780 -12.67 9.45 -5.50
C LYS A 780 -13.55 10.67 -5.84
N ASN A 781 -13.32 11.84 -5.23
CA ASN A 781 -14.05 13.08 -5.54
C ASN A 781 -13.39 13.94 -6.65
N LEU A 782 -12.27 13.50 -7.24
CA LEU A 782 -11.46 14.25 -8.20
C LEU A 782 -11.57 13.64 -9.61
N GLY A 783 -12.44 14.20 -10.45
CA GLY A 783 -12.65 13.75 -11.84
C GLY A 783 -11.89 14.54 -12.92
N ALA A 784 -11.16 15.62 -12.55
CA ALA A 784 -10.40 16.43 -13.50
C ALA A 784 -9.10 16.98 -12.92
N ALA A 785 -8.08 17.09 -13.78
CA ALA A 785 -6.82 17.77 -13.50
C ALA A 785 -6.56 18.84 -14.58
N CYS A 786 -5.98 19.96 -14.16
CA CYS A 786 -5.67 21.11 -15.01
C CYS A 786 -4.23 21.55 -14.76
N GLY A 787 -3.46 21.73 -15.83
CA GLY A 787 -2.12 22.33 -15.76
C GLY A 787 -2.21 23.81 -15.39
N ARG A 788 -1.21 24.31 -14.65
CA ARG A 788 -1.08 25.74 -14.34
C ARG A 788 0.23 26.23 -14.94
N ILE A 789 0.14 26.76 -16.16
CA ILE A 789 1.27 27.30 -16.90
C ILE A 789 1.87 28.48 -16.11
N HIS A 790 3.18 28.44 -15.90
CA HIS A 790 3.97 29.61 -15.53
C HIS A 790 4.65 30.11 -16.83
N PRO A 791 4.52 31.39 -17.19
CA PRO A 791 5.06 31.89 -18.45
C PRO A 791 6.59 31.81 -18.45
N ILE A 792 7.16 31.26 -19.52
CA ILE A 792 8.60 31.03 -19.69
C ILE A 792 9.28 32.36 -20.09
N GLY A 793 9.34 33.30 -19.14
CA GLY A 793 10.10 34.54 -19.24
C GLY A 793 11.48 34.37 -18.58
N GLY A 794 12.53 34.81 -19.28
CA GLY A 794 13.92 34.55 -18.88
C GLY A 794 14.30 35.06 -17.48
N GLY A 795 14.71 34.13 -16.62
CA GLY A 795 15.28 34.40 -15.29
C GLY A 795 15.71 33.10 -14.61
N ASP A 796 16.94 33.06 -14.07
CA ASP A 796 17.62 31.82 -13.64
C ASP A 796 17.08 31.19 -12.35
N SER A 797 15.85 30.66 -12.39
CA SER A 797 15.36 29.56 -11.54
C SER A 797 13.92 29.17 -11.89
N GLN A 798 13.71 28.03 -12.54
CA GLN A 798 12.40 27.37 -12.53
C GLN A 798 12.46 25.85 -12.72
N GLN A 799 12.22 25.13 -11.63
CA GLN A 799 11.99 23.69 -11.63
C GLN A 799 10.54 23.39 -12.03
N ILE A 800 10.33 22.26 -12.73
CA ILE A 800 9.01 21.73 -13.12
C ILE A 800 8.07 21.68 -11.90
N LYS A 801 6.94 22.41 -11.97
CA LYS A 801 5.92 22.45 -10.92
C LYS A 801 4.50 22.43 -11.51
N LEU A 802 4.00 21.23 -11.78
CA LEU A 802 2.59 20.98 -12.07
C LEU A 802 1.72 21.18 -10.80
N ILE A 803 1.42 22.44 -10.47
CA ILE A 803 0.64 22.79 -9.27
C ILE A 803 -0.85 22.49 -9.52
N MET A 804 -1.33 21.38 -8.96
CA MET A 804 -2.72 20.95 -9.04
C MET A 804 -3.69 21.99 -8.44
N ASN A 805 -4.48 22.65 -9.29
CA ASN A 805 -5.75 23.23 -8.86
C ASN A 805 -6.82 22.11 -8.86
N LEU A 806 -7.23 21.64 -7.68
CA LEU A 806 -8.28 20.62 -7.58
C LEU A 806 -9.66 21.22 -7.96
N ILE A 807 -10.24 20.78 -9.08
CA ILE A 807 -11.68 20.90 -9.33
C ILE A 807 -12.43 19.83 -8.51
N SER A 808 -12.34 19.97 -7.19
CA SER A 808 -13.14 19.21 -6.23
C SER A 808 -14.56 19.75 -6.26
N ARG A 809 -15.44 19.21 -7.13
CA ARG A 809 -16.93 19.27 -7.03
C ARG A 809 -17.75 18.59 -8.16
N PHE A 810 -17.28 17.53 -8.82
CA PHE A 810 -18.11 16.78 -9.80
C PHE A 810 -19.52 16.42 -9.26
N ASN A 811 -19.59 15.82 -8.06
CA ASN A 811 -20.86 15.49 -7.39
C ASN A 811 -21.75 16.70 -7.00
N VAL A 812 -21.24 17.93 -7.02
CA VAL A 812 -22.05 19.14 -6.80
C VAL A 812 -22.49 19.76 -8.12
N PHE A 813 -21.71 19.64 -9.20
CA PHE A 813 -22.15 20.02 -10.55
C PHE A 813 -23.37 19.19 -10.97
N PHE A 814 -23.32 17.86 -10.82
CA PHE A 814 -24.46 16.98 -11.11
C PHE A 814 -25.70 17.28 -10.27
N ARG A 815 -25.55 17.61 -8.98
CA ARG A 815 -26.67 18.05 -8.13
C ARG A 815 -27.21 19.44 -8.48
N SER A 816 -26.34 20.38 -8.87
CA SER A 816 -26.73 21.75 -9.20
C SER A 816 -27.46 21.88 -10.54
N ILE A 817 -27.42 20.84 -11.37
CA ILE A 817 -28.10 20.78 -12.68
C ILE A 817 -29.44 20.02 -12.59
N GLY A 818 -29.76 19.42 -11.43
CA GLY A 818 -31.04 18.73 -11.20
C GLY A 818 -31.22 17.41 -11.97
N MET A 819 -30.17 16.91 -12.63
CA MET A 819 -30.19 15.69 -13.44
C MET A 819 -29.94 14.39 -12.65
N VAL A 820 -29.76 14.47 -11.33
CA VAL A 820 -29.69 13.31 -10.43
C VAL A 820 -30.56 13.59 -9.19
N SER A 821 -31.55 12.73 -8.98
CA SER A 821 -32.43 12.68 -7.79
C SER A 821 -31.74 11.94 -6.63
#